data_AF-A0A1H0TRG6-F1
#
_entry.id   AF-A0A1H0TRG6-F1
#
_cell.length_a   1.000
_cell.length_b   1.000
_cell.length_c   1.000
_cell.angle_alpha   90.00
_cell.angle_beta   90.00
_cell.angle_gamma   90.00
#
_symmetry.space_group_name_H-M   'P 1'
#
loop_
_entity.id
_entity.type
_entity.pdbx_description
1 polymer ?
#
loop_
_entity_poly.entity_id
_entity_poly.type
_entity_poly.pdbx_seq_one_letter_code
_entity_poly.pdbx_strand_id
1 'polypeptide(L)'
;MQTPLLERTGYDDIVTLIGHVKRYRRIFFWGETGTGKSTLAVTLLHRLVRQGNNWLLLTLDPGSPFFGPPGAICIAASKADQIVGKAMFPICTLNSGRFRLPLIQAAKKLLDNAVKRYGNANFLIDSPGLVRGVGGAELVTAFVQALEIDAILALYTGTQIPFSDELGALFVPVLPVAPSSHAGRVAPAEKTADRTRRWNDFLAGASPESFDISTLFHIGTPPPLAMPQAWKGRQFGLLDGRGDGVGMGEVLALVGYQLTTQLIRTAKAEPATLVIRDACRSAQGYLKTITFQKTTGAHSRIPAELHGSAPSEKRHTPPVSCQVGAALATLVGGVFGDPLVHVRLRNRKRSFLFDLGNPTRLPAKIAHQVQAVFLSHAHLDHIGGFPWFLRSRIGPFGPCLIFGPEDTIERIENFLQAIAWDRIENLGPVFEVAEINGTRLTRARLQPGREKVLLPTRIIEDSIIFADDDLTVKAEICDHNIASVAYALTLKPAVNIRRDKLKEYGLTPGPWLATLKQSLMLQQPELLASVPDQSGLAPKKIAAELATIRPGKTLVYVADMADTPANRYKVTSLARGAHTLFCETAFAAGDRDRAKATQHLTTTAAAQIATEAAVRNLVPFHFSKRYERNPKLLYEELREDSKGVTVVDCNLYSA
;
A
#
# COMPACT_ATOMS: atom_id res chain seq x y z
N MET A 1 2.64 -37.04 -25.45
CA MET A 1 3.93 -37.56 -25.97
C MET A 1 5.03 -36.64 -25.46
N GLN A 2 5.86 -37.12 -24.53
CA GLN A 2 7.08 -36.39 -24.13
C GLN A 2 7.99 -36.31 -25.36
N THR A 3 8.25 -35.11 -25.85
CA THR A 3 9.27 -34.90 -26.88
C THR A 3 10.61 -35.38 -26.30
N PRO A 4 11.35 -36.29 -26.95
CA PRO A 4 12.64 -36.73 -26.45
C PRO A 4 13.52 -35.49 -26.27
N LEU A 5 14.02 -35.30 -25.05
CA LEU A 5 15.05 -34.32 -24.74
C LEU A 5 16.22 -34.63 -25.67
N LEU A 6 16.40 -33.81 -26.71
CA LEU A 6 17.64 -33.80 -27.48
C LEU A 6 18.79 -33.64 -26.49
N GLU A 7 19.85 -34.43 -26.65
CA GLU A 7 21.12 -34.19 -25.96
C GLU A 7 21.49 -32.72 -26.10
N ARG A 8 21.99 -32.08 -25.04
CA ARG A 8 22.26 -30.65 -25.02
C ARG A 8 23.21 -30.28 -26.16
N THR A 9 22.67 -29.75 -27.25
CA THR A 9 23.48 -29.26 -28.37
C THR A 9 24.30 -28.06 -27.90
N GLY A 10 25.61 -28.13 -28.11
CA GLY A 10 26.54 -27.07 -27.76
C GLY A 10 26.31 -25.80 -28.59
N TYR A 11 26.63 -24.64 -28.02
CA TYR A 11 26.60 -23.35 -28.72
C TYR A 11 27.45 -23.35 -30.01
N ASP A 12 28.50 -24.19 -30.05
CA ASP A 12 29.45 -24.31 -31.15
C ASP A 12 28.90 -25.09 -32.36
N ASP A 13 27.78 -25.81 -32.22
CA ASP A 13 27.09 -26.48 -33.33
C ASP A 13 25.86 -25.69 -33.80
N ILE A 14 26.10 -24.44 -34.18
CA ILE A 14 25.04 -23.54 -34.66
C ILE A 14 24.39 -24.04 -35.97
N VAL A 15 25.09 -24.86 -36.75
CA VAL A 15 24.59 -25.42 -38.01
C VAL A 15 23.49 -26.43 -37.73
N THR A 16 23.71 -27.36 -36.78
CA THR A 16 22.68 -28.30 -36.33
C THR A 16 21.49 -27.58 -35.71
N LEU A 17 21.76 -26.55 -34.88
CA LEU A 17 20.69 -25.74 -34.29
C LEU A 17 19.82 -25.07 -35.38
N ILE A 18 20.44 -24.50 -36.42
CA ILE A 18 19.74 -23.92 -37.58
C ILE A 18 18.84 -24.95 -38.27
N GLY A 19 19.33 -26.19 -38.44
CA GLY A 19 18.52 -27.29 -39.01
C GLY A 19 17.26 -27.57 -38.20
N HIS A 20 17.36 -27.56 -36.86
CA HIS A 20 16.23 -27.81 -35.98
C HIS A 20 15.24 -26.65 -35.87
N VAL A 21 15.71 -25.40 -35.98
CA VAL A 21 14.89 -24.21 -35.75
C VAL A 21 14.13 -23.75 -37.00
N LYS A 22 14.67 -23.99 -38.20
CA LYS A 22 14.08 -23.54 -39.47
C LYS A 22 12.65 -24.04 -39.76
N ARG A 23 12.23 -25.13 -39.13
CA ARG A 23 10.88 -25.70 -39.27
C ARG A 23 9.81 -24.94 -38.48
N TYR A 24 10.20 -24.03 -37.59
CA TYR A 24 9.31 -23.25 -36.73
C TYR A 24 9.26 -21.80 -37.22
N ARG A 25 8.13 -21.11 -37.03
CA ARG A 25 7.97 -19.71 -37.43
C ARG A 25 8.27 -18.76 -36.29
N ARG A 26 7.92 -19.11 -35.06
CA ARG A 26 8.08 -18.27 -33.86
C ARG A 26 8.86 -19.01 -32.78
N ILE A 27 10.07 -18.53 -32.51
CA ILE A 27 11.03 -19.22 -31.65
C ILE A 27 11.34 -18.36 -30.45
N PHE A 28 11.09 -18.92 -29.26
CA PHE A 28 11.24 -18.22 -28.00
C PHE A 28 12.52 -18.63 -27.28
N PHE A 29 13.39 -17.65 -27.01
CA PHE A 29 14.62 -17.87 -26.26
C PHE A 29 14.33 -17.72 -24.78
N TRP A 30 14.34 -18.83 -24.04
CA TRP A 30 14.05 -18.88 -22.61
C TRP A 30 15.30 -19.22 -21.79
N GLY A 31 15.46 -18.65 -20.60
CA GLY A 31 16.64 -18.92 -19.77
C GLY A 31 17.06 -17.78 -18.84
N GLU A 32 17.99 -18.07 -17.93
CA GLU A 32 18.40 -17.09 -16.91
C GLU A 32 19.07 -15.85 -17.51
N THR A 33 19.16 -14.79 -16.71
CA THR A 33 19.99 -13.64 -17.07
C THR A 33 21.47 -14.06 -17.14
N GLY A 34 22.15 -13.74 -18.24
CA GLY A 34 23.56 -14.05 -18.44
C GLY A 34 23.85 -15.41 -19.10
N THR A 35 22.85 -16.16 -19.56
CA THR A 35 23.07 -17.44 -20.27
C THR A 35 23.35 -17.28 -21.77
N GLY A 36 23.41 -16.04 -22.28
CA GLY A 36 23.72 -15.76 -23.69
C GLY A 36 22.51 -15.73 -24.64
N LYS A 37 21.27 -15.69 -24.12
CA LYS A 37 20.03 -15.69 -24.94
C LYS A 37 20.04 -14.67 -26.08
N SER A 38 20.25 -13.40 -25.74
CA SER A 38 20.21 -12.32 -26.72
C SER A 38 21.33 -12.44 -27.76
N THR A 39 22.52 -12.87 -27.34
CA THR A 39 23.66 -13.14 -28.24
C THR A 39 23.34 -14.28 -29.20
N LEU A 40 22.74 -15.38 -28.71
CA LEU A 40 22.31 -16.49 -29.55
C LEU A 40 21.23 -16.04 -30.54
N ALA A 41 20.23 -15.30 -30.07
CA ALA A 41 19.13 -14.81 -30.90
C ALA A 41 19.63 -13.94 -32.05
N VAL A 42 20.59 -13.05 -31.79
CA VAL A 42 21.23 -12.19 -32.81
C VAL A 42 22.09 -12.99 -33.76
N THR A 43 22.89 -13.94 -33.25
CA THR A 43 23.74 -14.80 -34.07
C THR A 43 22.88 -15.64 -35.03
N LEU A 44 21.78 -16.23 -34.53
CA LEU A 44 20.83 -16.97 -35.36
C LEU A 44 20.14 -16.06 -36.38
N LEU A 45 19.75 -14.84 -35.99
CA LEU A 45 19.16 -13.88 -36.93
C LEU A 45 20.07 -13.64 -38.14
N HIS A 46 21.35 -13.32 -37.90
CA HIS A 46 22.32 -13.07 -38.96
C HIS A 46 22.46 -14.28 -39.90
N ARG A 47 22.60 -15.48 -39.34
CA ARG A 47 22.78 -16.71 -40.11
C ARG A 47 21.54 -17.08 -40.93
N LEU A 48 20.34 -16.96 -40.34
CA LEU A 48 19.09 -17.30 -41.01
C LEU A 48 18.76 -16.33 -42.14
N VAL A 49 19.04 -15.03 -41.96
CA VAL A 49 18.87 -14.00 -43.01
C VAL A 49 19.85 -14.21 -44.16
N ARG A 50 21.12 -14.56 -43.90
CA ARG A 50 22.10 -14.91 -44.95
C ARG A 50 21.66 -16.10 -45.81
N GLN A 51 20.85 -17.00 -45.26
CA GLN A 51 20.30 -18.16 -45.98
C GLN A 51 18.98 -17.83 -46.72
N GLY A 52 18.66 -16.54 -46.91
CA GLY A 52 17.54 -16.07 -47.71
C GLY A 52 16.18 -16.06 -46.99
N ASN A 53 16.15 -16.30 -45.67
CA ASN A 53 14.90 -16.40 -44.93
C ASN A 53 14.51 -15.03 -44.32
N ASN A 54 13.22 -14.68 -44.38
CA ASN A 54 12.67 -13.45 -43.79
C ASN A 54 12.50 -13.60 -42.27
N TRP A 55 13.55 -13.30 -41.50
CA TRP A 55 13.53 -13.35 -40.04
C TRP A 55 13.62 -11.96 -39.41
N LEU A 56 12.85 -11.77 -38.35
CA LEU A 56 12.88 -10.61 -37.48
C LEU A 56 13.18 -11.05 -36.05
N LEU A 57 13.77 -10.15 -35.27
CA LEU A 57 14.04 -10.34 -33.85
C LEU A 57 13.18 -9.39 -33.04
N LEU A 58 12.37 -9.94 -32.13
CA LEU A 58 11.58 -9.22 -31.14
C LEU A 58 12.26 -9.36 -29.78
N THR A 59 12.65 -8.25 -29.15
CA THR A 59 13.17 -8.24 -27.78
C THR A 59 12.08 -7.81 -26.80
N LEU A 60 11.88 -8.60 -25.75
CA LEU A 60 10.86 -8.42 -24.74
C LEU A 60 11.40 -7.96 -23.38
N ASP A 61 12.72 -7.75 -23.24
CA ASP A 61 13.34 -7.25 -22.01
C ASP A 61 13.44 -5.72 -22.03
N PRO A 62 12.49 -4.97 -21.42
CA PRO A 62 12.60 -3.52 -21.35
C PRO A 62 13.68 -3.07 -20.35
N GLY A 63 14.17 -3.96 -19.49
CA GLY A 63 15.21 -3.62 -18.54
C GLY A 63 16.56 -3.51 -19.22
N SER A 64 17.03 -4.59 -19.86
CA SER A 64 18.33 -4.62 -20.54
C SER A 64 18.20 -5.19 -21.94
N PRO A 65 17.56 -4.45 -22.86
CA PRO A 65 17.43 -4.91 -24.21
C PRO A 65 18.80 -4.96 -24.90
N PHE A 66 19.00 -5.96 -25.76
CA PHE A 66 20.21 -6.05 -26.56
C PHE A 66 20.32 -4.91 -27.60
N PHE A 67 19.18 -4.43 -28.11
CA PHE A 67 19.07 -3.31 -29.04
C PHE A 67 17.82 -2.47 -28.72
N GLY A 68 17.85 -1.20 -29.13
CA GLY A 68 16.79 -0.23 -28.78
C GLY A 68 16.94 0.34 -27.36
N PRO A 69 16.07 1.30 -26.99
CA PRO A 69 16.16 1.97 -25.71
C PRO A 69 15.59 1.11 -24.56
N PRO A 70 16.18 1.20 -23.35
CA PRO A 70 15.55 0.66 -22.15
C PRO A 70 14.20 1.32 -21.88
N GLY A 71 13.26 0.54 -21.35
CA GLY A 71 11.88 0.95 -21.14
C GLY A 71 10.98 0.68 -22.35
N ALA A 72 11.48 0.08 -23.43
CA ALA A 72 10.72 -0.31 -24.60
C ALA A 72 10.93 -1.77 -24.97
N ILE A 73 10.03 -2.31 -25.78
CA ILE A 73 10.23 -3.54 -26.54
C ILE A 73 10.38 -3.20 -28.02
N CYS A 74 11.23 -3.93 -28.73
CA CYS A 74 11.64 -3.55 -30.08
C CYS A 74 11.62 -4.74 -31.04
N ILE A 75 11.33 -4.46 -32.31
CA ILE A 75 11.56 -5.38 -33.42
C ILE A 75 12.73 -4.85 -34.25
N ALA A 76 13.61 -5.75 -34.67
CA ALA A 76 14.68 -5.45 -35.60
C ALA A 76 14.81 -6.52 -36.69
N ALA A 77 15.43 -6.11 -37.79
CA ALA A 77 15.91 -7.01 -38.84
C ALA A 77 17.44 -7.04 -38.82
N SER A 78 18.03 -8.01 -39.50
CA SER A 78 19.45 -7.97 -39.84
C SER A 78 19.66 -7.43 -41.26
N LYS A 79 20.59 -6.50 -41.42
CA LYS A 79 21.09 -6.07 -42.74
C LYS A 79 22.61 -5.98 -42.67
N ALA A 80 23.32 -6.72 -43.52
CA ALA A 80 24.80 -6.81 -43.52
C ALA A 80 25.38 -7.06 -42.11
N ASP A 81 24.79 -8.03 -41.39
CA ASP A 81 25.13 -8.40 -40.00
C ASP A 81 25.04 -7.27 -38.97
N GLN A 82 24.32 -6.20 -39.29
CA GLN A 82 23.94 -5.16 -38.34
C GLN A 82 22.47 -5.29 -37.97
N ILE A 83 22.17 -4.98 -36.70
CA ILE A 83 20.80 -4.91 -36.20
C ILE A 83 20.19 -3.57 -36.59
N VAL A 84 19.08 -3.61 -37.32
CA VAL A 84 18.36 -2.42 -37.78
C VAL A 84 16.96 -2.44 -37.18
N GLY A 85 16.68 -1.48 -36.29
CA GLY A 85 15.36 -1.31 -35.68
C GLY A 85 14.25 -1.09 -36.72
N LYS A 86 13.10 -1.72 -36.49
CA LYS A 86 11.94 -1.71 -37.40
C LYS A 86 10.67 -1.18 -36.74
N ALA A 87 10.48 -1.47 -35.46
CA ALA A 87 9.36 -0.99 -34.68
C ALA A 87 9.71 -1.00 -33.20
N MET A 88 9.02 -0.18 -32.41
CA MET A 88 9.20 -0.06 -30.97
C MET A 88 7.85 0.17 -30.30
N PHE A 89 7.70 -0.33 -29.08
CA PHE A 89 6.55 -0.02 -28.24
C PHE A 89 7.02 0.46 -26.85
N PRO A 90 6.55 1.63 -26.36
CA PRO A 90 6.97 2.16 -25.07
C PRO A 90 6.28 1.42 -23.91
N ILE A 91 7.08 0.84 -23.01
CA ILE A 91 6.59 0.19 -21.78
C ILE A 91 6.83 1.10 -20.56
N CYS A 92 7.85 1.94 -20.56
CA CYS A 92 8.20 2.89 -19.50
C CYS A 92 8.53 2.24 -18.15
N THR A 93 8.95 0.97 -18.15
CA THR A 93 9.45 0.24 -16.97
C THR A 93 10.76 -0.46 -17.30
N LEU A 94 11.65 -0.61 -16.31
CA LEU A 94 12.87 -1.42 -16.44
C LEU A 94 12.73 -2.79 -15.77
N ASN A 95 11.54 -3.13 -15.27
CA ASN A 95 11.25 -4.35 -14.54
C ASN A 95 10.14 -5.15 -15.23
N SER A 96 10.55 -6.18 -15.97
CA SER A 96 9.65 -7.06 -16.72
C SER A 96 8.64 -7.81 -15.84
N GLY A 97 8.97 -8.05 -14.55
CA GLY A 97 8.10 -8.76 -13.62
C GLY A 97 7.02 -7.91 -12.95
N ARG A 98 7.10 -6.56 -13.03
CA ARG A 98 6.18 -5.66 -12.33
C ARG A 98 4.94 -5.30 -13.16
N PHE A 99 5.10 -5.09 -14.47
CA PHE A 99 4.03 -4.72 -15.39
C PHE A 99 3.80 -5.82 -16.44
N ARG A 100 3.52 -7.04 -15.95
CA ARG A 100 3.43 -8.27 -16.77
C ARG A 100 2.35 -8.17 -17.86
N LEU A 101 1.11 -7.89 -17.46
CA LEU A 101 -0.02 -7.81 -18.40
C LEU A 101 0.21 -6.74 -19.50
N PRO A 102 0.61 -5.49 -19.17
CA PRO A 102 0.93 -4.53 -20.21
C PRO A 102 2.09 -4.94 -21.12
N LEU A 103 3.10 -5.64 -20.60
CA LEU A 103 4.21 -6.14 -21.40
C LEU A 103 3.73 -7.21 -22.40
N ILE A 104 2.89 -8.16 -21.95
CA ILE A 104 2.30 -9.21 -22.81
C ILE A 104 1.42 -8.59 -23.90
N GLN A 105 0.54 -7.64 -23.53
CA GLN A 105 -0.34 -6.96 -24.47
C GLN A 105 0.45 -6.17 -25.53
N ALA A 106 1.47 -5.43 -25.09
CA ALA A 106 2.35 -4.69 -26.00
C ALA A 106 3.12 -5.63 -26.94
N ALA A 107 3.64 -6.75 -26.42
CA ALA A 107 4.36 -7.75 -27.20
C ALA A 107 3.46 -8.34 -28.30
N LYS A 108 2.25 -8.77 -27.94
CA LYS A 108 1.27 -9.31 -28.90
C LYS A 108 0.94 -8.28 -29.97
N LYS A 109 0.63 -7.05 -29.57
CA LYS A 109 0.28 -5.98 -30.50
C LYS A 109 1.42 -5.62 -31.46
N LEU A 110 2.65 -5.52 -30.94
CA LEU A 110 3.83 -5.22 -31.74
C LEU A 110 4.12 -6.34 -32.75
N LEU A 111 3.95 -7.61 -32.34
CA LEU A 111 4.06 -8.78 -33.21
C LEU A 111 2.98 -8.80 -34.28
N ASP A 112 1.70 -8.64 -33.91
CA ASP A 112 0.56 -8.64 -34.84
C ASP A 112 0.71 -7.54 -35.91
N ASN A 113 1.17 -6.35 -35.52
CA ASN A 113 1.46 -5.26 -36.45
C ASN A 113 2.64 -5.58 -37.38
N ALA A 114 3.67 -6.25 -36.87
CA ALA A 114 4.81 -6.67 -37.68
C ALA A 114 4.44 -7.78 -38.67
N VAL A 115 3.62 -8.75 -38.28
CA VAL A 115 3.07 -9.77 -39.18
C VAL A 115 2.27 -9.12 -40.31
N LYS A 116 1.39 -8.17 -39.99
CA LYS A 116 0.64 -7.42 -41.01
C LYS A 116 1.54 -6.64 -41.97
N ARG A 117 2.62 -6.05 -41.45
CA ARG A 117 3.53 -5.19 -42.24
C ARG A 117 4.56 -5.96 -43.07
N TYR A 118 5.07 -7.07 -42.53
CA TYR A 118 6.19 -7.82 -43.10
C TYR A 118 5.76 -9.21 -43.64
N GLY A 119 4.46 -9.50 -43.65
CA GLY A 119 3.87 -10.71 -44.24
C GLY A 119 4.34 -11.99 -43.54
N ASN A 120 4.84 -12.96 -44.34
CA ASN A 120 5.33 -14.26 -43.89
C ASN A 120 6.69 -14.20 -43.16
N ALA A 121 6.93 -13.17 -42.34
CA ALA A 121 8.13 -13.08 -41.52
C ALA A 121 8.09 -14.11 -40.39
N ASN A 122 9.23 -14.77 -40.17
CA ASN A 122 9.46 -15.59 -38.99
C ASN A 122 10.08 -14.73 -37.88
N PHE A 123 9.88 -15.12 -36.63
CA PHE A 123 10.27 -14.34 -35.46
C PHE A 123 11.15 -15.13 -34.50
N LEU A 124 12.32 -14.57 -34.22
CA LEU A 124 13.11 -14.89 -33.04
C LEU A 124 12.65 -13.97 -31.91
N ILE A 125 12.34 -14.52 -30.75
CA ILE A 125 11.72 -13.77 -29.64
C ILE A 125 12.59 -13.92 -28.39
N ASP A 126 13.33 -12.87 -28.06
CA ASP A 126 14.23 -12.83 -26.91
C ASP A 126 13.46 -12.41 -25.64
N SER A 127 13.47 -13.28 -24.63
CA SER A 127 12.69 -13.11 -23.40
C SER A 127 13.47 -12.41 -22.28
N PRO A 128 12.76 -11.79 -21.31
CA PRO A 128 13.39 -11.38 -20.06
C PRO A 128 13.99 -12.57 -19.31
N GLY A 129 15.13 -12.39 -18.66
CA GLY A 129 15.79 -13.44 -17.87
C GLY A 129 15.13 -13.77 -16.53
N LEU A 130 13.79 -13.82 -16.45
CA LEU A 130 13.00 -14.02 -15.24
C LEU A 130 12.57 -15.49 -15.08
N VAL A 131 13.50 -16.35 -14.65
CA VAL A 131 13.28 -17.80 -14.51
C VAL A 131 12.92 -18.26 -13.09
N ARG A 132 12.50 -17.33 -12.22
CA ARG A 132 12.15 -17.62 -10.80
C ARG A 132 10.99 -16.78 -10.33
N GLY A 133 10.26 -17.32 -9.35
CA GLY A 133 9.13 -16.67 -8.68
C GLY A 133 7.88 -16.56 -9.56
N VAL A 134 6.79 -16.13 -8.94
CA VAL A 134 5.45 -16.05 -9.55
C VAL A 134 5.45 -15.26 -10.87
N GLY A 135 6.20 -14.15 -10.93
CA GLY A 135 6.25 -13.34 -12.14
C GLY A 135 6.93 -14.02 -13.32
N GLY A 136 7.90 -14.90 -13.08
CA GLY A 136 8.55 -15.67 -14.14
C GLY A 136 7.62 -16.75 -14.70
N ALA A 137 6.98 -17.51 -13.80
CA ALA A 137 6.03 -18.57 -14.16
C ALA A 137 4.83 -18.05 -14.96
N GLU A 138 4.27 -16.89 -14.56
CA GLU A 138 3.19 -16.25 -15.32
C GLU A 138 3.66 -15.72 -16.69
N LEU A 139 4.86 -15.12 -16.77
CA LEU A 139 5.33 -14.54 -18.03
C LEU A 139 5.63 -15.59 -19.08
N VAL A 140 6.29 -16.70 -18.71
CA VAL A 140 6.64 -17.74 -19.69
C VAL A 140 5.39 -18.35 -20.31
N THR A 141 4.39 -18.68 -19.49
CA THR A 141 3.14 -19.26 -19.96
C THR A 141 2.34 -18.28 -20.80
N ALA A 142 2.21 -17.03 -20.35
CA ALA A 142 1.46 -16.02 -21.06
C ALA A 142 2.11 -15.58 -22.39
N PHE A 143 3.45 -15.47 -22.46
CA PHE A 143 4.11 -15.14 -23.73
C PHE A 143 3.97 -16.26 -24.75
N VAL A 144 4.13 -17.52 -24.34
CA VAL A 144 4.02 -18.66 -25.25
C VAL A 144 2.64 -18.73 -25.88
N GLN A 145 1.60 -18.50 -25.07
CA GLN A 145 0.22 -18.45 -25.56
C GLN A 145 -0.06 -17.19 -26.40
N ALA A 146 0.25 -16.00 -25.88
CA ALA A 146 -0.15 -14.73 -26.52
C ALA A 146 0.59 -14.45 -27.84
N LEU A 147 1.83 -14.94 -27.96
CA LEU A 147 2.66 -14.79 -29.16
C LEU A 147 2.62 -16.03 -30.07
N GLU A 148 1.82 -17.04 -29.72
CA GLU A 148 1.67 -18.32 -30.43
C GLU A 148 3.05 -18.91 -30.79
N ILE A 149 3.87 -19.14 -29.76
CA ILE A 149 5.23 -19.65 -29.94
C ILE A 149 5.17 -21.10 -30.41
N ASP A 150 5.98 -21.43 -31.42
CA ASP A 150 6.05 -22.78 -31.99
C ASP A 150 7.11 -23.66 -31.34
N ALA A 151 8.19 -23.06 -30.81
CA ALA A 151 9.28 -23.78 -30.16
C ALA A 151 10.03 -22.90 -29.16
N ILE A 152 10.55 -23.52 -28.10
CA ILE A 152 11.34 -22.87 -27.06
C ILE A 152 12.78 -23.36 -27.12
N LEU A 153 13.73 -22.43 -27.23
CA LEU A 153 15.15 -22.71 -26.99
C LEU A 153 15.47 -22.38 -25.53
N ALA A 154 15.76 -23.40 -24.73
CA ALA A 154 15.97 -23.26 -23.29
C ALA A 154 17.46 -23.25 -22.94
N LEU A 155 17.97 -22.10 -22.48
CA LEU A 155 19.37 -21.90 -22.08
C LEU A 155 19.49 -21.82 -20.56
N TYR A 156 20.09 -22.82 -19.94
CA TYR A 156 20.22 -22.91 -18.47
C TYR A 156 21.52 -23.61 -18.06
N THR A 157 22.09 -23.19 -16.93
CA THR A 157 23.35 -23.72 -16.40
C THR A 157 23.17 -24.90 -15.45
N GLY A 158 22.00 -25.00 -14.80
CA GLY A 158 21.69 -26.06 -13.84
C GLY A 158 21.49 -27.43 -14.48
N THR A 159 21.40 -28.47 -13.65
CA THR A 159 21.05 -29.84 -14.08
C THR A 159 19.57 -29.94 -14.47
N GLN A 160 18.69 -29.25 -13.75
CA GLN A 160 17.25 -29.16 -14.02
C GLN A 160 16.88 -27.87 -14.73
N ILE A 161 15.91 -27.97 -15.64
CA ILE A 161 15.34 -26.82 -16.35
C ILE A 161 14.43 -26.03 -15.38
N PRO A 162 14.61 -24.71 -15.21
CA PRO A 162 13.71 -23.90 -14.41
C PRO A 162 12.30 -23.90 -15.00
N PHE A 163 11.28 -24.00 -14.14
CA PHE A 163 9.87 -24.09 -14.51
C PHE A 163 9.57 -25.27 -15.45
N SER A 164 10.08 -26.46 -15.11
CA SER A 164 9.86 -27.68 -15.89
C SER A 164 8.38 -28.00 -16.07
N ASP A 165 7.57 -27.80 -15.03
CA ASP A 165 6.15 -28.14 -15.05
C ASP A 165 5.38 -27.13 -15.90
N GLU A 166 5.66 -25.83 -15.74
CA GLU A 166 5.05 -24.80 -16.58
C GLU A 166 5.45 -24.96 -18.05
N LEU A 167 6.72 -25.25 -18.35
CA LEU A 167 7.17 -25.51 -19.71
C LEU A 167 6.55 -26.78 -20.30
N GLY A 168 6.42 -27.84 -19.50
CA GLY A 168 5.79 -29.09 -19.89
C GLY A 168 4.30 -28.92 -20.20
N ALA A 169 3.61 -28.03 -19.49
CA ALA A 169 2.19 -27.73 -19.69
C ALA A 169 1.88 -26.94 -20.98
N LEU A 170 2.89 -26.40 -21.67
CA LEU A 170 2.70 -25.61 -22.89
C LEU A 170 2.53 -26.45 -24.16
N PHE A 171 2.88 -27.75 -24.10
CA PHE A 171 2.80 -28.67 -25.23
C PHE A 171 3.53 -28.18 -26.50
N VAL A 172 4.53 -27.30 -26.36
CA VAL A 172 5.44 -26.88 -27.43
C VAL A 172 6.80 -27.55 -27.26
N PRO A 173 7.52 -27.87 -28.35
CA PRO A 173 8.87 -28.41 -28.28
C PRO A 173 9.82 -27.50 -27.47
N VAL A 174 10.44 -28.06 -26.43
CA VAL A 174 11.48 -27.41 -25.64
C VAL A 174 12.82 -28.03 -25.99
N LEU A 175 13.69 -27.25 -26.63
CA LEU A 175 15.00 -27.67 -27.10
C LEU A 175 16.06 -27.12 -26.12
N PRO A 176 16.71 -27.97 -25.31
CA PRO A 176 17.74 -27.53 -24.38
C PRO A 176 19.02 -27.16 -25.15
N VAL A 177 19.58 -25.98 -24.86
CA VAL A 177 20.81 -25.48 -25.47
C VAL A 177 21.82 -25.16 -24.36
N ALA A 178 23.04 -25.66 -24.51
CA ALA A 178 24.10 -25.36 -23.54
C ALA A 178 24.49 -23.87 -23.62
N PRO A 179 24.57 -23.15 -22.49
CA PRO A 179 25.11 -21.78 -22.48
C PRO A 179 26.55 -21.75 -23.00
N SER A 180 26.93 -20.68 -23.69
CA SER A 180 28.32 -20.47 -24.10
C SER A 180 29.24 -20.36 -22.87
N SER A 181 30.46 -20.88 -22.98
CA SER A 181 31.52 -20.71 -21.97
C SER A 181 31.88 -19.25 -21.70
N HIS A 182 31.60 -18.35 -22.67
CA HIS A 182 31.82 -16.91 -22.56
C HIS A 182 30.62 -16.15 -21.98
N ALA A 183 29.53 -16.86 -21.65
CA ALA A 183 28.33 -16.25 -21.09
C ALA A 183 28.53 -15.98 -19.59
N GLY A 184 28.32 -14.73 -19.17
CA GLY A 184 28.50 -14.30 -17.78
C GLY A 184 27.40 -13.34 -17.33
N ARG A 185 27.17 -13.29 -16.01
CA ARG A 185 26.30 -12.27 -15.42
C ARG A 185 27.05 -10.94 -15.34
N VAL A 186 26.54 -9.94 -16.05
CA VAL A 186 27.00 -8.55 -15.95
C VAL A 186 26.67 -8.01 -14.56
N ALA A 187 27.61 -7.29 -13.95
CA ALA A 187 27.41 -6.70 -12.62
C ALA A 187 26.25 -5.69 -12.63
N PRO A 188 25.47 -5.54 -11.54
CA PRO A 188 24.34 -4.61 -11.51
C PRO A 188 24.70 -3.15 -11.84
N ALA A 189 25.90 -2.70 -11.45
CA ALA A 189 26.40 -1.35 -11.75
C ALA A 189 26.68 -1.16 -13.25
N GLU A 190 27.38 -2.10 -13.88
CA GLU A 190 27.63 -2.10 -15.33
C GLU A 190 26.33 -2.13 -16.13
N LYS A 191 25.37 -2.96 -15.68
CA LYS A 191 24.03 -3.04 -16.28
C LYS A 191 23.29 -1.71 -16.21
N THR A 192 23.42 -0.97 -15.11
CA THR A 192 22.82 0.36 -14.93
C THR A 192 23.51 1.41 -15.81
N ALA A 193 24.84 1.35 -15.91
CA ALA A 193 25.62 2.22 -16.79
C ALA A 193 25.26 2.01 -18.27
N ASP A 194 25.17 0.75 -18.72
CA ASP A 194 24.79 0.39 -20.09
C ASP A 194 23.38 0.90 -20.45
N ARG A 195 22.40 0.68 -19.56
CA ARG A 195 21.03 1.21 -19.72
C ARG A 195 21.03 2.73 -19.83
N THR A 196 21.76 3.40 -18.95
CA THR A 196 21.83 4.87 -18.94
C THR A 196 22.44 5.39 -20.23
N ARG A 197 23.55 4.77 -20.70
CA ARG A 197 24.18 5.12 -21.97
C ARG A 197 23.21 4.96 -23.15
N ARG A 198 22.58 3.79 -23.29
CA ARG A 198 21.61 3.52 -24.37
C ARG A 198 20.43 4.49 -24.36
N TRP A 199 19.94 4.86 -23.18
CA TRP A 199 18.86 5.84 -23.05
C TRP A 199 19.30 7.24 -23.49
N ASN A 200 20.51 7.66 -23.13
CA ASN A 200 21.07 8.93 -23.59
C ASN A 200 21.31 8.92 -25.11
N ASP A 201 21.85 7.83 -25.67
CA ASP A 201 22.06 7.68 -27.11
C ASP A 201 20.73 7.77 -27.88
N PHE A 202 19.67 7.16 -27.33
CA PHE A 202 18.32 7.26 -27.90
C PHE A 202 17.77 8.69 -27.85
N LEU A 203 17.94 9.39 -26.73
CA LEU A 203 17.47 10.76 -26.57
C LEU A 203 18.32 11.80 -27.31
N ALA A 204 19.51 11.45 -27.82
CA ALA A 204 20.36 12.38 -28.57
C ALA A 204 19.67 12.95 -29.82
N GLY A 205 18.71 12.20 -30.40
CA GLY A 205 17.88 12.67 -31.52
C GLY A 205 16.54 13.29 -31.12
N ALA A 206 16.28 13.52 -29.82
CA ALA A 206 14.98 13.93 -29.32
C ALA A 206 14.74 15.43 -29.52
N SER A 207 13.50 15.78 -29.88
CA SER A 207 13.06 17.17 -29.97
C SER A 207 12.24 17.56 -28.75
N PRO A 208 12.33 18.81 -28.27
CA PRO A 208 11.45 19.30 -27.23
C PRO A 208 10.02 19.43 -27.77
N GLU A 209 9.06 18.86 -27.05
CA GLU A 209 7.64 18.99 -27.35
C GLU A 209 6.86 19.22 -26.05
N SER A 210 5.78 20.00 -26.16
CA SER A 210 4.88 20.30 -25.05
C SER A 210 3.50 19.75 -25.33
N PHE A 211 2.91 19.12 -24.31
CA PHE A 211 1.57 18.54 -24.39
C PHE A 211 0.71 19.10 -23.27
N ASP A 212 -0.53 19.45 -23.59
CA ASP A 212 -1.56 19.57 -22.56
C ASP A 212 -1.98 18.16 -22.14
N ILE A 213 -1.61 17.74 -20.94
CA ILE A 213 -1.93 16.39 -20.50
C ILE A 213 -3.41 16.24 -20.16
N SER A 214 -4.17 17.32 -19.96
CA SER A 214 -5.62 17.22 -19.72
C SER A 214 -6.38 16.68 -20.93
N THR A 215 -5.79 16.74 -22.12
CA THR A 215 -6.40 16.24 -23.37
C THR A 215 -6.00 14.79 -23.69
N LEU A 216 -5.16 14.15 -22.87
CA LEU A 216 -4.68 12.78 -23.06
C LEU A 216 -5.21 11.86 -21.96
N PHE A 217 -5.52 10.61 -22.31
CA PHE A 217 -5.77 9.58 -21.28
C PHE A 217 -4.46 9.18 -20.61
N HIS A 218 -4.43 9.03 -19.28
CA HIS A 218 -3.21 8.65 -18.55
C HIS A 218 -3.30 7.21 -18.09
N ILE A 219 -2.32 6.39 -18.45
CA ILE A 219 -2.25 4.98 -18.01
C ILE A 219 -0.91 4.64 -17.37
N GLY A 220 -0.92 3.62 -16.52
CA GLY A 220 0.25 3.18 -15.76
C GLY A 220 0.21 3.70 -14.32
N THR A 221 1.30 4.33 -13.89
CA THR A 221 1.45 4.92 -12.55
C THR A 221 2.05 6.32 -12.66
N PRO A 222 1.38 7.28 -13.32
CA PRO A 222 1.82 8.68 -13.32
C PRO A 222 1.87 9.23 -11.89
N PRO A 223 2.81 10.13 -11.56
CA PRO A 223 2.78 10.85 -10.28
C PRO A 223 1.51 11.72 -10.15
N PRO A 224 1.11 12.11 -8.92
CA PRO A 224 0.06 13.11 -8.72
C PRO A 224 0.39 14.44 -9.41
N LEU A 225 -0.63 15.17 -9.85
CA LEU A 225 -0.46 16.42 -10.59
C LEU A 225 0.07 17.56 -9.71
N ALA A 226 -0.33 17.67 -8.43
CA ALA A 226 0.27 18.65 -7.52
C ALA A 226 1.66 18.26 -6.99
N MET A 227 2.27 17.21 -7.55
CA MET A 227 3.68 16.92 -7.34
C MET A 227 4.47 17.07 -8.65
N PRO A 228 4.51 18.27 -9.28
CA PRO A 228 5.18 18.47 -10.57
C PRO A 228 6.66 18.05 -10.55
N GLN A 229 7.34 18.19 -9.41
CA GLN A 229 8.71 17.72 -9.21
C GLN A 229 8.88 16.20 -9.39
N ALA A 230 7.84 15.39 -9.14
CA ALA A 230 7.89 13.93 -9.25
C ALA A 230 7.74 13.42 -10.69
N TRP A 231 7.37 14.31 -11.62
CA TRP A 231 7.28 14.05 -13.06
C TRP A 231 8.62 14.20 -13.77
N LYS A 232 9.47 15.13 -13.32
CA LYS A 232 10.79 15.36 -13.92
C LYS A 232 11.63 14.09 -13.97
N GLY A 233 12.23 13.81 -15.13
CA GLY A 233 13.08 12.66 -15.38
C GLY A 233 12.34 11.34 -15.60
N ARG A 234 10.99 11.32 -15.55
CA ARG A 234 10.20 10.11 -15.86
C ARG A 234 10.34 9.76 -17.33
N GLN A 235 10.50 8.47 -17.63
CA GLN A 235 10.20 7.98 -18.96
C GLN A 235 8.70 8.03 -19.20
N PHE A 236 8.30 8.51 -20.38
CA PHE A 236 6.92 8.45 -20.85
C PHE A 236 6.84 7.88 -22.26
N GLY A 237 5.69 7.33 -22.58
CA GLY A 237 5.33 6.85 -23.91
C GLY A 237 4.05 7.52 -24.38
N LEU A 238 3.90 7.66 -25.69
CA LEU A 238 2.69 8.15 -26.32
C LEU A 238 2.08 7.06 -27.20
N LEU A 239 0.77 6.88 -27.09
CA LEU A 239 0.00 5.98 -27.93
C LEU A 239 -1.07 6.76 -28.71
N ASP A 240 -1.37 6.34 -29.95
CA ASP A 240 -2.48 6.88 -30.74
C ASP A 240 -3.85 6.40 -30.25
N GLY A 241 -4.93 6.83 -30.91
CA GLY A 241 -6.31 6.42 -30.58
C GLY A 241 -6.60 4.93 -30.76
N ARG A 242 -5.74 4.17 -31.46
CA ARG A 242 -5.81 2.70 -31.54
C ARG A 242 -4.94 2.04 -30.47
N GLY A 243 -4.16 2.81 -29.73
CA GLY A 243 -3.19 2.35 -28.73
C GLY A 243 -1.86 1.87 -29.32
N ASP A 244 -1.50 2.27 -30.54
CA ASP A 244 -0.20 1.99 -31.16
C ASP A 244 0.84 3.01 -30.67
N GLY A 245 2.08 2.58 -30.44
CA GLY A 245 3.16 3.45 -29.96
C GLY A 245 3.59 4.48 -31.01
N VAL A 246 3.43 5.76 -30.69
CA VAL A 246 3.80 6.87 -31.59
C VAL A 246 5.04 7.64 -31.14
N GLY A 247 5.48 7.45 -29.90
CA GLY A 247 6.74 8.00 -29.43
C GLY A 247 7.07 7.63 -27.99
N MET A 248 8.31 7.92 -27.60
CA MET A 248 8.81 7.73 -26.24
C MET A 248 9.84 8.80 -25.90
N GLY A 249 9.88 9.21 -24.64
CA GLY A 249 10.74 10.30 -24.23
C GLY A 249 10.96 10.41 -22.73
N GLU A 250 11.57 11.52 -22.34
CA GLU A 250 11.80 11.92 -20.96
C GLU A 250 11.05 13.21 -20.63
N VAL A 251 10.41 13.24 -19.46
CA VAL A 251 9.74 14.44 -18.97
C VAL A 251 10.78 15.43 -18.45
N LEU A 252 10.76 16.67 -18.96
CA LEU A 252 11.60 17.75 -18.47
C LEU A 252 10.94 18.50 -17.30
N ALA A 253 9.67 18.85 -17.45
CA ALA A 253 8.90 19.60 -16.45
C ALA A 253 7.39 19.43 -16.64
N LEU A 254 6.64 19.64 -15.56
CA LEU A 254 5.19 19.81 -15.58
C LEU A 254 4.86 21.16 -14.90
N VAL A 255 4.12 22.03 -15.59
CA VAL A 255 3.62 23.30 -15.05
C VAL A 255 2.13 23.38 -15.32
N GLY A 256 1.31 23.31 -14.26
CA GLY A 256 -0.13 23.10 -14.43
C GLY A 256 -0.41 21.79 -15.16
N TYR A 257 -1.06 21.87 -16.33
CA TYR A 257 -1.29 20.72 -17.22
C TYR A 257 -0.32 20.66 -18.41
N GLN A 258 0.63 21.59 -18.50
CA GLN A 258 1.59 21.64 -19.59
C GLN A 258 2.82 20.80 -19.26
N LEU A 259 2.97 19.69 -19.98
CA LEU A 259 4.09 18.76 -19.85
C LEU A 259 5.12 19.05 -20.94
N THR A 260 6.26 19.57 -20.55
CA THR A 260 7.41 19.78 -21.44
C THR A 260 8.30 18.55 -21.42
N THR A 261 8.70 18.09 -22.59
CA THR A 261 9.34 16.78 -22.78
C THR A 261 10.53 16.86 -23.73
N GLN A 262 11.38 15.84 -23.72
CA GLN A 262 12.21 15.47 -24.87
C GLN A 262 11.64 14.19 -25.46
N LEU A 263 11.22 14.23 -26.71
CA LEU A 263 10.49 13.16 -27.37
C LEU A 263 11.20 12.67 -28.64
N ILE A 264 11.24 11.36 -28.83
CA ILE A 264 11.45 10.73 -30.12
C ILE A 264 10.09 10.23 -30.63
N ARG A 265 9.61 10.79 -31.75
CA ARG A 265 8.43 10.28 -32.45
C ARG A 265 8.79 9.11 -33.35
N THR A 266 8.09 8.00 -33.20
CA THR A 266 8.21 6.82 -34.08
C THR A 266 7.15 6.79 -35.18
N ALA A 267 6.10 7.59 -35.06
CA ALA A 267 5.06 7.75 -36.07
C ALA A 267 4.50 9.19 -36.08
N LYS A 268 3.86 9.55 -37.20
CA LYS A 268 3.22 10.87 -37.37
C LYS A 268 1.80 10.97 -36.79
N ALA A 269 1.25 9.87 -36.28
CA ALA A 269 -0.10 9.87 -35.73
C ALA A 269 -0.20 10.69 -34.44
N GLU A 270 -1.35 11.33 -34.23
CA GLU A 270 -1.59 12.14 -33.04
C GLU A 270 -1.72 11.25 -31.79
N PRO A 271 -1.11 11.66 -30.66
CA PRO A 271 -1.21 10.93 -29.41
C PRO A 271 -2.60 11.13 -28.78
N ALA A 272 -3.17 10.05 -28.26
CA ALA A 272 -4.40 10.05 -27.47
C ALA A 272 -4.16 9.61 -26.02
N THR A 273 -3.08 8.87 -25.76
CA THR A 273 -2.78 8.30 -24.44
C THR A 273 -1.33 8.54 -24.05
N LEU A 274 -1.14 8.99 -22.81
CA LEU A 274 0.15 9.13 -22.12
C LEU A 274 0.40 7.91 -21.21
N VAL A 275 1.53 7.24 -21.40
CA VAL A 275 1.97 6.11 -20.58
C VAL A 275 3.11 6.56 -19.70
N ILE A 276 2.94 6.51 -18.37
CA ILE A 276 4.03 6.75 -17.41
C ILE A 276 4.03 5.63 -16.39
N ARG A 277 5.21 5.06 -16.12
CA ARG A 277 5.37 4.03 -15.08
C ARG A 277 6.56 4.36 -14.18
N ASP A 278 7.40 3.38 -13.90
CA ASP A 278 8.41 3.44 -12.84
C ASP A 278 9.86 3.57 -13.34
N ALA A 279 10.08 3.75 -14.63
CA ALA A 279 11.40 4.12 -15.15
C ALA A 279 11.63 5.63 -15.02
N CYS A 280 12.75 6.01 -14.41
CA CYS A 280 13.07 7.41 -14.14
C CYS A 280 14.58 7.63 -14.07
N ARG A 281 15.02 8.82 -14.51
CA ARG A 281 16.38 9.30 -14.31
C ARG A 281 16.58 9.77 -12.88
N SER A 282 17.66 9.31 -12.24
CA SER A 282 18.05 9.77 -10.91
C SER A 282 18.67 11.17 -10.94
N ALA A 283 18.80 11.80 -9.78
CA ALA A 283 19.53 13.07 -9.66
C ALA A 283 21.00 12.97 -10.12
N GLN A 284 21.62 11.79 -9.98
CA GLN A 284 22.97 11.49 -10.49
C GLN A 284 23.00 11.15 -11.99
N GLY A 285 21.86 11.26 -12.69
CA GLY A 285 21.76 11.03 -14.13
C GLY A 285 21.56 9.57 -14.55
N TYR A 286 21.52 8.60 -13.61
CA TYR A 286 21.35 7.18 -13.92
C TYR A 286 19.89 6.80 -14.16
N LEU A 287 19.65 5.97 -15.17
CA LEU A 287 18.32 5.42 -15.42
C LEU A 287 18.04 4.26 -14.45
N LYS A 288 17.00 4.41 -13.63
CA LYS A 288 16.63 3.43 -12.60
C LYS A 288 15.13 3.15 -12.54
N THR A 289 14.79 2.03 -11.91
CA THR A 289 13.44 1.76 -11.45
C THR A 289 13.22 2.53 -10.16
N ILE A 290 12.22 3.38 -10.12
CA ILE A 290 11.75 3.99 -8.89
C ILE A 290 10.62 3.15 -8.32
N THR A 291 10.89 2.55 -7.18
CA THR A 291 9.81 2.18 -6.27
C THR A 291 9.19 3.50 -5.86
N PHE A 292 7.92 3.75 -6.19
CA PHE A 292 7.18 4.81 -5.54
C PHE A 292 7.27 4.51 -4.05
N GLN A 293 8.21 5.16 -3.36
CA GLN A 293 8.11 5.33 -1.94
C GLN A 293 6.79 6.06 -1.82
N LYS A 294 5.77 5.36 -1.30
CA LYS A 294 4.61 6.04 -0.73
C LYS A 294 5.21 7.16 0.09
N THR A 295 5.05 8.38 -0.40
CA THR A 295 5.39 9.58 0.32
C THR A 295 4.97 9.32 1.75
N THR A 296 5.91 9.41 2.68
CA THR A 296 5.64 9.44 4.11
C THR A 296 4.92 10.74 4.48
N GLY A 297 4.01 11.22 3.64
CA GLY A 297 2.86 11.99 4.07
C GLY A 297 1.95 11.02 4.81
N ALA A 298 1.29 11.52 5.84
CA ALA A 298 0.32 10.80 6.65
C ALA A 298 -0.87 10.32 5.80
N HIS A 299 -0.65 9.31 4.94
CA HIS A 299 -1.72 8.69 4.20
C HIS A 299 -2.47 7.79 5.16
N SER A 300 -3.68 8.23 5.48
CA SER A 300 -4.85 7.40 5.74
C SER A 300 -4.77 6.10 4.93
N ARG A 301 -4.28 5.03 5.58
CA ARG A 301 -4.39 3.67 5.07
C ARG A 301 -5.64 3.08 5.66
N ILE A 302 -6.72 3.14 4.91
CA ILE A 302 -7.94 2.38 5.19
C ILE A 302 -7.54 0.88 5.23
N PRO A 303 -7.80 0.15 6.33
CA PRO A 303 -7.59 -1.29 6.39
C PRO A 303 -8.22 -2.03 5.20
N ALA A 304 -7.53 -3.04 4.66
CA ALA A 304 -8.04 -3.94 3.60
C ALA A 304 -9.42 -4.55 3.92
N GLU A 305 -9.78 -4.66 5.19
CA GLU A 305 -11.05 -5.22 5.65
C GLU A 305 -12.21 -4.23 5.64
N LEU A 306 -11.93 -2.92 5.52
CA LEU A 306 -12.92 -1.86 5.30
C LEU A 306 -13.14 -1.59 3.80
N HIS A 307 -12.44 -2.32 2.93
CA HIS A 307 -12.62 -2.29 1.48
C HIS A 307 -13.61 -3.38 1.06
N GLY A 308 -14.92 -3.09 1.15
CA GLY A 308 -16.02 -3.91 0.63
C GLY A 308 -17.26 -3.85 1.55
N SER A 309 -18.47 -3.52 1.10
CA SER A 309 -19.12 -3.73 -0.20
C SER A 309 -20.17 -2.64 -0.48
N ALA A 310 -20.41 -2.40 -1.78
CA ALA A 310 -21.35 -1.46 -2.41
C ALA A 310 -21.08 0.06 -2.25
N PRO A 311 -20.97 0.83 -3.37
CA PRO A 311 -21.23 2.26 -3.32
C PRO A 311 -22.73 2.41 -3.06
N SER A 312 -23.10 2.65 -1.80
CA SER A 312 -24.36 3.35 -1.52
C SER A 312 -24.31 4.65 -2.32
N GLU A 313 -25.30 4.88 -3.20
CA GLU A 313 -25.47 6.08 -4.01
C GLU A 313 -25.60 7.38 -3.18
N LYS A 314 -25.51 7.30 -1.85
CA LYS A 314 -25.39 8.47 -0.98
C LYS A 314 -23.92 8.87 -0.84
N ARG A 315 -23.66 10.15 -1.12
CA ARG A 315 -22.36 10.86 -1.04
C ARG A 315 -21.68 10.72 0.33
N HIS A 316 -21.16 9.55 0.68
CA HIS A 316 -20.41 9.34 1.92
C HIS A 316 -18.93 9.58 1.69
N THR A 317 -18.33 10.51 2.44
CA THR A 317 -16.87 10.72 2.44
C THR A 317 -16.11 9.43 2.75
N PRO A 318 -14.93 9.20 2.15
CA PRO A 318 -14.13 8.01 2.41
C PRO A 318 -13.69 7.95 3.89
N PRO A 319 -13.39 6.76 4.44
CA PRO A 319 -12.85 6.65 5.78
C PRO A 319 -11.51 7.38 5.92
N VAL A 320 -11.24 7.93 7.10
CA VAL A 320 -9.99 8.65 7.40
C VAL A 320 -9.20 7.85 8.44
N SER A 321 -8.04 7.37 8.06
CA SER A 321 -7.15 6.58 8.91
C SER A 321 -5.92 7.35 9.34
N CYS A 322 -5.38 7.01 10.51
CA CYS A 322 -4.11 7.53 11.00
C CYS A 322 -3.32 6.39 11.65
N GLN A 323 -2.00 6.33 11.38
CA GLN A 323 -1.13 5.40 12.07
C GLN A 323 -0.65 6.02 13.38
N VAL A 324 -1.05 5.44 14.51
CA VAL A 324 -0.68 5.89 15.86
C VAL A 324 0.22 4.84 16.50
N GLY A 325 1.53 4.97 16.26
CA GLY A 325 2.51 3.98 16.71
C GLY A 325 2.25 2.58 16.13
N ALA A 326 1.94 1.62 17.00
CA ALA A 326 1.60 0.23 16.64
C ALA A 326 0.10 0.01 16.33
N ALA A 327 -0.73 1.04 16.52
CA ALA A 327 -2.14 1.03 16.21
C ALA A 327 -2.43 1.70 14.86
N LEU A 328 -3.52 1.26 14.22
CA LEU A 328 -4.14 1.91 13.09
C LEU A 328 -5.54 2.34 13.51
N ALA A 329 -5.79 3.65 13.55
CA ALA A 329 -7.09 4.23 13.87
C ALA A 329 -7.79 4.64 12.57
N THR A 330 -9.08 4.38 12.44
CA THR A 330 -9.87 4.71 11.24
C THR A 330 -11.24 5.24 11.61
N LEU A 331 -11.52 6.49 11.22
CA LEU A 331 -12.86 7.06 11.19
C LEU A 331 -13.65 6.39 10.05
N VAL A 332 -14.55 5.49 10.41
CA VAL A 332 -15.23 4.58 9.49
C VAL A 332 -16.22 5.33 8.59
N GLY A 333 -17.04 6.20 9.17
CA GLY A 333 -18.06 6.99 8.46
C GLY A 333 -17.50 8.08 7.53
N GLY A 334 -16.21 8.39 7.65
CA GLY A 334 -15.64 9.62 7.07
C GLY A 334 -16.10 10.87 7.81
N VAL A 335 -15.72 12.04 7.33
CA VAL A 335 -15.86 13.31 8.08
C VAL A 335 -17.29 13.83 8.20
N PHE A 336 -18.21 13.45 7.32
CA PHE A 336 -19.65 13.79 7.41
C PHE A 336 -20.52 12.64 7.94
N GLY A 337 -19.91 11.48 8.20
CA GLY A 337 -20.63 10.31 8.66
C GLY A 337 -20.80 10.29 10.17
N ASP A 338 -21.71 9.43 10.62
CA ASP A 338 -21.92 9.11 12.02
C ASP A 338 -20.60 8.72 12.72
N PRO A 339 -20.35 9.21 13.94
CA PRO A 339 -19.09 8.99 14.66
C PRO A 339 -18.81 7.52 14.94
N LEU A 340 -17.68 7.05 14.43
CA LEU A 340 -17.20 5.68 14.65
C LEU A 340 -15.72 5.60 14.30
N VAL A 341 -14.86 5.51 15.32
CA VAL A 341 -13.42 5.29 15.14
C VAL A 341 -13.06 3.86 15.52
N HIS A 342 -12.59 3.09 14.53
CA HIS A 342 -12.04 1.76 14.73
C HIS A 342 -10.53 1.82 14.95
N VAL A 343 -10.07 1.38 16.12
CA VAL A 343 -8.64 1.26 16.45
C VAL A 343 -8.23 -0.20 16.48
N ARG A 344 -7.27 -0.57 15.62
CA ARG A 344 -6.72 -1.92 15.54
C ARG A 344 -5.23 -1.95 15.89
N LEU A 345 -4.83 -2.90 16.72
CA LEU A 345 -3.41 -3.16 17.01
C LEU A 345 -2.81 -4.07 15.91
N ARG A 346 -1.74 -3.66 15.22
CA ARG A 346 -1.24 -4.38 14.02
C ARG A 346 -0.73 -5.79 14.27
N ASN A 347 -0.23 -6.06 15.48
CA ASN A 347 0.41 -7.34 15.84
C ASN A 347 -0.49 -8.22 16.73
N ARG A 348 -1.75 -7.83 16.95
CA ARG A 348 -2.71 -8.56 17.78
C ARG A 348 -4.06 -8.59 17.06
N LYS A 349 -4.83 -9.66 17.23
CA LYS A 349 -6.24 -9.70 16.77
C LYS A 349 -7.13 -8.95 17.78
N ARG A 350 -6.82 -7.68 18.04
CA ARG A 350 -7.49 -6.84 19.04
C ARG A 350 -7.94 -5.53 18.41
N SER A 351 -9.21 -5.20 18.63
CA SER A 351 -9.84 -3.96 18.15
C SER A 351 -10.55 -3.24 19.29
N PHE A 352 -10.68 -1.93 19.13
CA PHE A 352 -11.43 -1.02 19.99
C PHE A 352 -12.30 -0.13 19.11
N LEU A 353 -13.48 0.22 19.59
CA LEU A 353 -14.38 1.16 18.92
C LEU A 353 -14.59 2.37 19.81
N PHE A 354 -14.52 3.56 19.23
CA PHE A 354 -14.97 4.80 19.85
C PHE A 354 -16.24 5.23 19.14
N ASP A 355 -17.31 5.35 19.92
CA ASP A 355 -18.69 5.33 19.47
C ASP A 355 -19.08 4.10 18.64
N LEU A 356 -20.37 4.02 18.34
CA LEU A 356 -21.04 3.00 17.55
C LEU A 356 -22.00 3.67 16.57
N GLY A 357 -21.53 4.64 15.79
CA GLY A 357 -22.27 5.17 14.66
C GLY A 357 -22.46 4.16 13.53
N ASN A 358 -22.85 4.63 12.35
CA ASN A 358 -23.17 3.79 11.21
C ASN A 358 -22.03 2.80 10.84
N PRO A 359 -22.24 1.48 10.98
CA PRO A 359 -21.21 0.46 10.80
C PRO A 359 -21.15 -0.10 9.37
N THR A 360 -21.79 0.52 8.38
CA THR A 360 -21.94 -0.03 7.00
C THR A 360 -20.62 -0.51 6.37
N ARG A 361 -19.48 0.07 6.75
CA ARG A 361 -18.15 -0.30 6.22
C ARG A 361 -17.40 -1.33 7.06
N LEU A 362 -17.92 -1.74 8.22
CA LEU A 362 -17.30 -2.74 9.09
C LEU A 362 -17.86 -4.14 8.79
N PRO A 363 -17.01 -5.12 8.43
CA PRO A 363 -17.46 -6.50 8.30
C PRO A 363 -17.69 -7.10 9.69
N ALA A 364 -18.67 -8.00 9.81
CA ALA A 364 -19.07 -8.64 11.07
C ALA A 364 -17.89 -9.26 11.84
N LYS A 365 -16.89 -9.80 11.14
CA LYS A 365 -15.68 -10.38 11.74
C LYS A 365 -14.87 -9.41 12.62
N ILE A 366 -15.01 -8.09 12.42
CA ILE A 366 -14.37 -7.10 13.28
C ILE A 366 -15.02 -7.12 14.66
N ALA A 367 -16.34 -7.23 14.74
CA ALA A 367 -17.08 -7.22 16.01
C ALA A 367 -16.59 -8.33 16.96
N HIS A 368 -16.21 -9.50 16.42
CA HIS A 368 -15.62 -10.61 17.18
C HIS A 368 -14.28 -10.26 17.84
N GLN A 369 -13.52 -9.31 17.28
CA GLN A 369 -12.20 -8.89 17.74
C GLN A 369 -12.26 -7.66 18.65
N VAL A 370 -13.43 -7.02 18.77
CA VAL A 370 -13.61 -5.84 19.61
C VAL A 370 -13.62 -6.26 21.06
N GLN A 371 -12.71 -5.68 21.85
CA GLN A 371 -12.62 -5.97 23.27
C GLN A 371 -13.28 -4.91 24.14
N ALA A 372 -13.22 -3.66 23.70
CA ALA A 372 -13.92 -2.57 24.36
C ALA A 372 -14.52 -1.59 23.34
N VAL A 373 -15.69 -1.08 23.70
CA VAL A 373 -16.35 0.06 23.07
C VAL A 373 -16.30 1.23 24.05
N PHE A 374 -15.97 2.42 23.56
CA PHE A 374 -15.93 3.66 24.33
C PHE A 374 -16.97 4.61 23.74
N LEU A 375 -18.16 4.66 24.34
CA LEU A 375 -19.27 5.52 23.93
C LEU A 375 -19.10 6.90 24.56
N SER A 376 -19.00 7.93 23.74
CA SER A 376 -19.01 9.31 24.20
C SER A 376 -20.35 9.63 24.88
N HIS A 377 -21.45 9.36 24.20
CA HIS A 377 -22.82 9.50 24.70
C HIS A 377 -23.79 8.68 23.84
N ALA A 378 -25.10 8.78 24.10
CA ALA A 378 -26.11 7.89 23.53
C ALA A 378 -27.10 8.59 22.57
N HIS A 379 -26.67 9.63 21.84
CA HIS A 379 -27.43 10.09 20.67
C HIS A 379 -27.42 9.00 19.58
N LEU A 380 -28.45 9.00 18.73
CA LEU A 380 -28.71 7.92 17.78
C LEU A 380 -27.55 7.71 16.80
N ASP A 381 -26.87 8.77 16.38
CA ASP A 381 -25.70 8.70 15.50
C ASP A 381 -24.41 8.24 16.20
N HIS A 382 -24.39 8.17 17.53
CA HIS A 382 -23.27 7.62 18.32
C HIS A 382 -23.52 6.18 18.79
N ILE A 383 -24.77 5.72 18.86
CA ILE A 383 -25.12 4.37 19.34
C ILE A 383 -25.88 3.51 18.33
N GLY A 384 -26.35 4.09 17.21
CA GLY A 384 -27.26 3.43 16.26
C GLY A 384 -26.69 2.20 15.55
N GLY A 385 -25.38 1.99 15.59
CA GLY A 385 -24.68 0.79 15.14
C GLY A 385 -24.70 -0.37 16.15
N PHE A 386 -25.22 -0.16 17.37
CA PHE A 386 -25.30 -1.21 18.40
C PHE A 386 -26.09 -2.46 17.96
N PRO A 387 -27.24 -2.36 17.26
CA PRO A 387 -27.93 -3.55 16.74
C PRO A 387 -27.08 -4.41 15.79
N TRP A 388 -26.27 -3.78 14.94
CA TRP A 388 -25.30 -4.50 14.10
C TRP A 388 -24.23 -5.16 14.96
N PHE A 389 -23.70 -4.46 15.95
CA PHE A 389 -22.66 -4.98 16.83
C PHE A 389 -23.15 -6.18 17.64
N LEU A 390 -24.35 -6.06 18.21
CA LEU A 390 -25.07 -7.10 18.94
C LEU A 390 -25.26 -8.35 18.08
N ARG A 391 -25.87 -8.20 16.89
CA ARG A 391 -26.08 -9.30 15.95
C ARG A 391 -24.77 -9.95 15.51
N SER A 392 -23.76 -9.13 15.21
CA SER A 392 -22.45 -9.60 14.75
C SER A 392 -21.65 -10.30 15.83
N ARG A 393 -22.07 -10.27 17.10
CA ARG A 393 -21.40 -10.94 18.22
C ARG A 393 -22.13 -12.16 18.77
N ILE A 394 -23.19 -12.62 18.11
CA ILE A 394 -23.82 -13.90 18.46
C ILE A 394 -22.82 -15.02 18.17
N GLY A 395 -22.50 -15.82 19.20
CA GLY A 395 -21.51 -16.89 19.12
C GLY A 395 -20.60 -16.98 20.35
N PRO A 396 -19.64 -17.93 20.35
CA PRO A 396 -18.80 -18.23 21.52
C PRO A 396 -17.64 -17.24 21.66
N PHE A 397 -17.96 -15.96 21.88
CA PHE A 397 -16.98 -14.90 22.10
C PHE A 397 -16.95 -14.48 23.57
N GLY A 398 -15.76 -14.12 24.08
CA GLY A 398 -15.63 -13.58 25.44
C GLY A 398 -16.41 -12.27 25.64
N PRO A 399 -16.55 -11.79 26.88
CA PRO A 399 -17.26 -10.55 27.17
C PRO A 399 -16.64 -9.34 26.45
N CYS A 400 -17.49 -8.44 25.96
CA CYS A 400 -17.07 -7.12 25.49
C CYS A 400 -17.22 -6.10 26.61
N LEU A 401 -16.21 -5.27 26.82
CA LEU A 401 -16.38 -4.10 27.68
C LEU A 401 -17.12 -3.00 26.90
N ILE A 402 -18.02 -2.27 27.56
CA ILE A 402 -18.59 -1.03 27.04
C ILE A 402 -18.43 0.04 28.11
N PHE A 403 -17.77 1.14 27.79
CA PHE A 403 -17.64 2.30 28.65
C PHE A 403 -18.51 3.42 28.11
N GLY A 404 -19.14 4.19 28.99
CA GLY A 404 -19.93 5.36 28.62
C GLY A 404 -20.26 6.25 29.80
N PRO A 405 -21.01 7.34 29.60
CA PRO A 405 -21.51 8.19 30.68
C PRO A 405 -22.55 7.45 31.53
N GLU A 406 -23.11 8.14 32.52
CA GLU A 406 -24.27 7.65 33.28
C GLU A 406 -25.42 7.23 32.34
N ASP A 407 -26.27 6.32 32.82
CA ASP A 407 -27.37 5.65 32.09
C ASP A 407 -26.95 4.69 30.98
N THR A 408 -25.66 4.50 30.69
CA THR A 408 -25.21 3.57 29.64
C THR A 408 -25.65 2.12 29.92
N ILE A 409 -25.64 1.67 31.19
CA ILE A 409 -26.09 0.32 31.55
C ILE A 409 -27.57 0.16 31.19
N GLU A 410 -28.41 1.09 31.63
CA GLU A 410 -29.86 1.04 31.39
C GLU A 410 -30.18 1.11 29.90
N ARG A 411 -29.52 1.99 29.15
CA ARG A 411 -29.74 2.11 27.70
C ARG A 411 -29.41 0.83 26.95
N ILE A 412 -28.26 0.22 27.25
CA ILE A 412 -27.86 -1.05 26.63
C ILE A 412 -28.82 -2.17 27.04
N GLU A 413 -29.22 -2.24 28.31
CA GLU A 413 -30.21 -3.20 28.79
C GLU A 413 -31.55 -3.07 28.05
N ASN A 414 -32.05 -1.84 27.86
CA ASN A 414 -33.29 -1.57 27.13
C ASN A 414 -33.19 -1.99 25.65
N PHE A 415 -32.04 -1.79 24.98
CA PHE A 415 -31.80 -2.33 23.64
C PHE A 415 -31.89 -3.85 23.59
N LEU A 416 -31.39 -4.54 24.62
CA LEU A 416 -31.50 -6.00 24.71
C LEU A 416 -32.95 -6.43 24.97
N GLN A 417 -33.65 -5.76 25.89
CA GLN A 417 -35.04 -6.10 26.25
C GLN A 417 -36.03 -5.84 25.11
N ALA A 418 -35.70 -4.96 24.17
CA ALA A 418 -36.51 -4.70 22.98
C ALA A 418 -36.56 -5.88 21.97
N ILE A 419 -35.73 -6.93 22.16
CA ILE A 419 -35.59 -8.05 21.22
C ILE A 419 -36.00 -9.36 21.92
N ALA A 420 -36.73 -10.22 21.20
CA ALA A 420 -37.04 -11.57 21.67
C ALA A 420 -35.85 -12.52 21.50
N TRP A 421 -35.54 -13.30 22.55
CA TRP A 421 -34.31 -14.11 22.65
C TRP A 421 -34.57 -15.61 22.81
N ASP A 422 -35.67 -16.11 22.27
CA ASP A 422 -36.14 -17.51 22.39
C ASP A 422 -35.24 -18.55 21.69
N ARG A 423 -34.27 -18.11 20.85
CA ARG A 423 -33.50 -19.00 19.96
C ARG A 423 -31.98 -18.99 20.12
N ILE A 424 -31.44 -18.23 21.07
CA ILE A 424 -29.98 -18.04 21.18
C ILE A 424 -29.31 -18.86 22.28
N GLU A 425 -30.07 -19.54 23.14
CA GLU A 425 -29.57 -20.31 24.29
C GLU A 425 -28.41 -19.58 25.00
N ASN A 426 -27.23 -20.21 25.12
CA ASN A 426 -26.03 -19.66 25.77
C ASN A 426 -25.10 -18.92 24.79
N LEU A 427 -25.48 -18.75 23.53
CA LEU A 427 -24.69 -18.10 22.47
C LEU A 427 -24.93 -16.59 22.41
N GLY A 428 -25.80 -16.04 23.27
CA GLY A 428 -26.02 -14.61 23.39
C GLY A 428 -24.75 -13.87 23.80
N PRO A 429 -24.37 -12.76 23.13
CA PRO A 429 -23.17 -12.00 23.46
C PRO A 429 -23.22 -11.45 24.88
N VAL A 430 -22.08 -11.46 25.56
CA VAL A 430 -21.92 -10.91 26.91
C VAL A 430 -21.28 -9.54 26.85
N PHE A 431 -21.90 -8.56 27.52
CA PHE A 431 -21.38 -7.20 27.68
C PHE A 431 -21.11 -6.92 29.16
N GLU A 432 -19.93 -6.39 29.48
CA GLU A 432 -19.69 -5.75 30.78
C GLU A 432 -19.67 -4.25 30.56
N VAL A 433 -20.75 -3.60 30.98
CA VAL A 433 -20.95 -2.17 30.80
C VAL A 433 -20.47 -1.44 32.05
N ALA A 434 -19.73 -0.35 31.86
CA ALA A 434 -19.14 0.48 32.89
C ALA A 434 -19.50 1.95 32.65
N GLU A 435 -20.27 2.53 33.58
CA GLU A 435 -20.63 3.94 33.58
C GLU A 435 -19.57 4.76 34.30
N ILE A 436 -19.20 5.88 33.71
CA ILE A 436 -18.18 6.78 34.21
C ILE A 436 -18.87 7.93 34.94
N ASN A 437 -18.68 8.01 36.26
CA ASN A 437 -19.09 9.14 37.09
C ASN A 437 -17.89 9.60 37.93
N GLY A 438 -17.21 10.65 37.46
CA GLY A 438 -16.01 11.18 38.12
C GLY A 438 -14.95 10.10 38.31
N THR A 439 -14.62 9.80 39.57
CA THR A 439 -13.63 8.77 39.95
C THR A 439 -14.24 7.39 40.19
N ARG A 440 -15.52 7.17 39.84
CA ARG A 440 -16.25 5.93 40.10
C ARG A 440 -16.70 5.28 38.78
N LEU A 441 -16.47 3.98 38.67
CA LEU A 441 -17.04 3.12 37.63
C LEU A 441 -18.12 2.21 38.22
N THR A 442 -19.38 2.51 37.91
CA THR A 442 -20.51 1.61 38.18
C THR A 442 -20.58 0.57 37.07
N ARG A 443 -20.75 -0.71 37.40
CA ARG A 443 -20.57 -1.80 36.43
C ARG A 443 -21.69 -2.82 36.49
N ALA A 444 -22.09 -3.33 35.33
CA ALA A 444 -23.03 -4.43 35.22
C ALA A 444 -22.65 -5.37 34.08
N ARG A 445 -22.99 -6.65 34.21
CA ARG A 445 -22.94 -7.63 33.14
C ARG A 445 -24.34 -7.81 32.55
N LEU A 446 -24.43 -7.67 31.23
CA LEU A 446 -25.65 -7.79 30.45
C LEU A 446 -25.48 -8.93 29.43
N GLN A 447 -26.51 -9.77 29.30
CA GLN A 447 -26.55 -10.83 28.30
C GLN A 447 -28.00 -11.00 27.80
N PRO A 448 -28.24 -11.09 26.48
CA PRO A 448 -29.54 -11.43 25.92
C PRO A 448 -30.20 -12.62 26.62
N GLY A 449 -31.48 -12.46 26.99
CA GLY A 449 -32.28 -13.51 27.63
C GLY A 449 -31.91 -13.81 29.09
N ARG A 450 -31.07 -13.00 29.73
CA ARG A 450 -30.71 -13.13 31.15
C ARG A 450 -30.90 -11.83 31.91
N GLU A 451 -31.12 -11.95 33.22
CA GLU A 451 -31.19 -10.79 34.11
C GLU A 451 -29.83 -10.09 34.21
N LYS A 452 -29.88 -8.76 34.36
CA LYS A 452 -28.71 -7.92 34.63
C LYS A 452 -28.04 -8.34 35.94
N VAL A 453 -26.72 -8.51 35.89
CA VAL A 453 -25.90 -8.79 37.08
C VAL A 453 -25.06 -7.57 37.42
N LEU A 454 -25.30 -6.95 38.57
CA LEU A 454 -24.46 -5.86 39.05
C LEU A 454 -23.07 -6.38 39.43
N LEU A 455 -22.03 -5.68 38.99
CA LEU A 455 -20.64 -5.99 39.29
C LEU A 455 -20.09 -5.01 40.35
N PRO A 456 -19.03 -5.37 41.09
CA PRO A 456 -18.41 -4.46 42.03
C PRO A 456 -18.03 -3.14 41.37
N THR A 457 -18.43 -2.04 42.01
CA THR A 457 -17.98 -0.70 41.65
C THR A 457 -16.45 -0.64 41.74
N ARG A 458 -15.82 0.04 40.79
CA ARG A 458 -14.37 0.30 40.81
C ARG A 458 -14.11 1.78 41.00
N ILE A 459 -13.20 2.13 41.91
CA ILE A 459 -12.65 3.49 42.00
C ILE A 459 -11.47 3.59 41.02
N ILE A 460 -11.42 4.69 40.27
CA ILE A 460 -10.37 4.97 39.29
C ILE A 460 -9.46 6.08 39.79
N GLU A 461 -8.16 5.92 39.52
CA GLU A 461 -7.11 6.89 39.79
C GLU A 461 -6.64 7.50 38.47
N ASP A 462 -6.23 8.77 38.48
CA ASP A 462 -5.71 9.50 37.31
C ASP A 462 -6.59 9.43 36.06
N SER A 463 -7.91 9.33 36.25
CA SER A 463 -8.93 9.17 35.21
C SER A 463 -8.77 7.90 34.36
N ILE A 464 -8.01 6.88 34.80
CA ILE A 464 -7.75 5.63 34.05
C ILE A 464 -8.92 4.65 34.21
N ILE A 465 -9.68 4.45 33.13
CA ILE A 465 -10.85 3.55 33.10
C ILE A 465 -10.50 2.13 32.65
N PHE A 466 -9.42 1.98 31.87
CA PHE A 466 -8.97 0.71 31.33
C PHE A 466 -7.45 0.68 31.26
N ALA A 467 -6.84 -0.41 31.68
CA ALA A 467 -5.39 -0.62 31.60
C ALA A 467 -5.07 -2.10 31.49
N ASP A 468 -4.15 -2.44 30.59
CA ASP A 468 -3.60 -3.78 30.43
C ASP A 468 -2.13 -3.73 29.97
N ASP A 469 -1.55 -4.84 29.54
CA ASP A 469 -0.15 -4.94 29.11
C ASP A 469 0.20 -4.20 27.83
N ASP A 470 -0.78 -3.85 26.99
CA ASP A 470 -0.55 -3.19 25.70
C ASP A 470 -0.89 -1.68 25.74
N LEU A 471 -1.86 -1.24 26.57
CA LEU A 471 -2.32 0.15 26.58
C LEU A 471 -3.02 0.58 27.88
N THR A 472 -3.25 1.89 28.00
CA THR A 472 -4.13 2.52 28.99
C THR A 472 -5.15 3.42 28.30
N VAL A 473 -6.35 3.56 28.88
CA VAL A 473 -7.37 4.51 28.43
C VAL A 473 -7.80 5.38 29.59
N LYS A 474 -7.70 6.70 29.39
CA LYS A 474 -8.25 7.72 30.29
C LYS A 474 -9.55 8.29 29.73
N ALA A 475 -10.41 8.79 30.61
CA ALA A 475 -11.68 9.42 30.24
C ALA A 475 -11.91 10.73 30.98
N GLU A 476 -12.47 11.72 30.30
CA GLU A 476 -12.92 12.99 30.90
C GLU A 476 -14.35 13.29 30.42
N ILE A 477 -15.21 13.70 31.35
CA ILE A 477 -16.62 14.02 31.03
C ILE A 477 -16.72 15.50 30.63
N CYS A 478 -17.14 15.74 29.40
CA CYS A 478 -17.47 17.04 28.84
C CYS A 478 -18.99 17.26 28.85
N ASP A 479 -19.39 18.53 28.89
CA ASP A 479 -20.79 18.94 28.79
C ASP A 479 -21.21 19.10 27.32
N HIS A 480 -22.36 18.53 26.96
CA HIS A 480 -23.05 18.67 25.66
C HIS A 480 -24.57 18.79 25.88
N ASN A 481 -25.01 19.48 26.96
CA ASN A 481 -26.35 19.37 27.60
C ASN A 481 -26.66 18.00 28.22
N ILE A 482 -25.96 16.96 27.80
CA ILE A 482 -25.83 15.67 28.45
C ILE A 482 -24.35 15.37 28.65
N ALA A 483 -24.02 14.39 29.49
CA ALA A 483 -22.64 13.94 29.66
C ALA A 483 -22.11 13.32 28.35
N SER A 484 -20.99 13.85 27.86
CA SER A 484 -20.25 13.33 26.70
C SER A 484 -18.81 13.05 27.07
N VAL A 485 -18.35 11.81 26.89
CA VAL A 485 -17.04 11.36 27.36
C VAL A 485 -15.98 11.50 26.27
N ALA A 486 -14.91 12.24 26.58
CA ALA A 486 -13.68 12.26 25.81
C ALA A 486 -12.72 11.18 26.30
N TYR A 487 -12.00 10.52 25.39
CA TYR A 487 -11.13 9.39 25.71
C TYR A 487 -9.70 9.59 25.21
N ALA A 488 -8.70 9.22 26.01
CA ALA A 488 -7.30 9.12 25.58
C ALA A 488 -6.76 7.70 25.71
N LEU A 489 -6.52 7.05 24.58
CA LEU A 489 -5.86 5.75 24.49
C LEU A 489 -4.36 5.93 24.30
N THR A 490 -3.58 5.51 25.29
CA THR A 490 -2.12 5.56 25.27
C THR A 490 -1.56 4.14 25.14
N LEU A 491 -0.88 3.88 24.02
CA LEU A 491 -0.14 2.62 23.86
C LEU A 491 1.04 2.58 24.84
N LYS A 492 1.30 1.42 25.45
CA LYS A 492 2.50 1.25 26.28
C LYS A 492 3.78 1.31 25.40
N PRO A 493 4.93 1.72 25.97
CA PRO A 493 6.20 1.73 25.26
C PRO A 493 6.55 0.35 24.70
N ALA A 494 7.21 0.30 23.55
CA ALA A 494 7.61 -0.95 22.91
C ALA A 494 9.14 -1.05 22.81
N VAL A 495 9.68 -2.18 23.25
CA VAL A 495 11.12 -2.47 23.16
C VAL A 495 11.43 -3.17 21.83
N ASN A 496 12.18 -2.51 20.96
CA ASN A 496 12.66 -3.08 19.71
C ASN A 496 14.11 -3.52 19.85
N ILE A 497 14.43 -4.72 19.36
CA ILE A 497 15.79 -5.27 19.38
C ILE A 497 16.45 -5.01 18.03
N ARG A 498 17.65 -4.42 18.07
CA ARG A 498 18.53 -4.12 16.94
C ARG A 498 19.26 -5.40 16.51
N ARG A 499 18.79 -6.00 15.41
CA ARG A 499 19.33 -7.27 14.88
C ARG A 499 20.74 -7.14 14.30
N ASP A 500 21.05 -5.96 13.78
CA ASP A 500 22.39 -5.53 13.36
C ASP A 500 23.37 -5.58 14.54
N LYS A 501 22.99 -4.99 15.68
CA LYS A 501 23.81 -4.99 16.89
C LYS A 501 23.95 -6.39 17.50
N LEU A 502 22.91 -7.22 17.44
CA LEU A 502 23.04 -8.63 17.83
C LEU A 502 24.15 -9.36 17.06
N LYS A 503 24.23 -9.15 15.73
CA LYS A 503 25.29 -9.74 14.91
C LYS A 503 26.67 -9.16 15.20
N GLU A 504 26.76 -7.85 15.39
CA GLU A 504 28.01 -7.14 15.73
C GLU A 504 28.63 -7.68 17.02
N TYR A 505 27.81 -7.99 18.01
CA TYR A 505 28.24 -8.55 19.29
C TYR A 505 28.34 -10.09 19.31
N GLY A 506 28.15 -10.79 18.19
CA GLY A 506 28.19 -12.26 18.14
C GLY A 506 27.02 -12.95 18.85
N LEU A 507 26.00 -12.20 19.28
CA LEU A 507 24.92 -12.70 20.13
C LEU A 507 23.86 -13.45 19.33
N THR A 508 23.64 -14.72 19.71
CA THR A 508 22.59 -15.54 19.10
C THR A 508 21.22 -15.18 19.69
N PRO A 509 20.20 -14.90 18.85
CA PRO A 509 18.84 -14.66 19.33
C PRO A 509 18.27 -15.86 20.08
N GLY A 510 17.66 -15.64 21.24
CA GLY A 510 17.07 -16.71 22.05
C GLY A 510 16.10 -16.20 23.13
N PRO A 511 15.60 -17.09 24.02
CA PRO A 511 14.62 -16.77 25.07
C PRO A 511 15.02 -15.61 25.98
N TRP A 512 16.32 -15.44 26.23
CA TRP A 512 16.89 -14.32 27.01
C TRP A 512 16.50 -12.93 26.48
N LEU A 513 16.18 -12.80 25.18
CA LEU A 513 15.68 -11.54 24.60
C LEU A 513 14.30 -11.15 25.15
N ALA A 514 13.48 -12.12 25.56
CA ALA A 514 12.21 -11.84 26.22
C ALA A 514 12.45 -11.27 27.62
N THR A 515 13.37 -11.88 28.38
CA THR A 515 13.83 -11.39 29.69
C THR A 515 14.42 -9.99 29.59
N LEU A 516 15.25 -9.72 28.58
CA LEU A 516 15.80 -8.39 28.30
C LEU A 516 14.70 -7.36 28.00
N LYS A 517 13.68 -7.72 27.21
CA LYS A 517 12.56 -6.80 26.93
C LYS A 517 11.77 -6.52 28.20
N GLN A 518 11.53 -7.52 29.02
CA GLN A 518 10.80 -7.38 30.28
C GLN A 518 11.56 -6.52 31.28
N SER A 519 12.87 -6.76 31.46
CA SER A 519 13.73 -5.97 32.35
C SER A 519 13.79 -4.50 31.94
N LEU A 520 13.89 -4.23 30.64
CA LEU A 520 13.84 -2.88 30.08
C LEU A 520 12.48 -2.19 30.25
N MET A 521 11.37 -2.93 30.14
CA MET A 521 10.03 -2.39 30.38
C MET A 521 9.81 -2.03 31.85
N LEU A 522 10.34 -2.85 32.77
CA LEU A 522 10.27 -2.61 34.23
C LEU A 522 11.26 -1.55 34.71
N GLN A 523 12.09 -0.99 33.82
CA GLN A 523 13.20 -0.09 34.17
C GLN A 523 14.20 -0.71 35.17
N GLN A 524 14.29 -2.05 35.17
CA GLN A 524 15.14 -2.83 36.07
C GLN A 524 16.10 -3.70 35.23
N PRO A 525 17.07 -3.09 34.52
CA PRO A 525 17.97 -3.80 33.61
C PRO A 525 18.83 -4.88 34.31
N GLU A 526 19.01 -4.79 35.63
CA GLU A 526 19.64 -5.77 36.50
C GLU A 526 18.92 -7.14 36.56
N LEU A 527 17.64 -7.20 36.20
CA LEU A 527 16.91 -8.48 36.09
C LEU A 527 17.45 -9.36 34.95
N LEU A 528 18.25 -8.82 34.04
CA LEU A 528 18.96 -9.62 33.05
C LEU A 528 20.19 -10.27 33.69
N ALA A 529 20.00 -11.45 34.28
CA ALA A 529 21.03 -12.17 35.04
C ALA A 529 22.24 -12.59 34.20
N SER A 530 22.06 -12.95 32.92
CA SER A 530 23.15 -13.30 32.02
C SER A 530 22.78 -13.09 30.55
N VAL A 531 23.78 -12.78 29.72
CA VAL A 531 23.69 -12.77 28.26
C VAL A 531 24.38 -14.04 27.76
N PRO A 532 23.88 -14.75 26.73
CA PRO A 532 24.36 -16.09 26.37
C PRO A 532 25.80 -16.18 25.87
N ASP A 533 26.46 -15.05 25.61
CA ASP A 533 27.84 -15.04 25.10
C ASP A 533 28.79 -14.40 26.11
N GLN A 534 29.97 -15.02 26.23
CA GLN A 534 31.06 -14.73 27.18
C GLN A 534 31.78 -13.39 26.89
N SER A 535 31.07 -12.41 26.34
CA SER A 535 31.58 -11.09 25.97
C SER A 535 32.15 -10.26 27.13
N GLY A 536 31.94 -10.68 28.40
CA GLY A 536 32.39 -9.95 29.59
C GLY A 536 31.72 -8.58 29.78
N LEU A 537 30.72 -8.26 28.98
CA LEU A 537 30.03 -6.97 28.98
C LEU A 537 28.88 -6.97 30.00
N ALA A 538 28.78 -5.86 30.76
CA ALA A 538 27.71 -5.70 31.74
C ALA A 538 26.32 -5.71 31.05
N PRO A 539 25.33 -6.45 31.58
CA PRO A 539 23.98 -6.55 31.02
C PRO A 539 23.33 -5.21 30.67
N LYS A 540 23.57 -4.18 31.49
CA LYS A 540 23.07 -2.81 31.29
C LYS A 540 23.59 -2.14 30.02
N LYS A 541 24.87 -2.35 29.68
CA LYS A 541 25.49 -1.79 28.47
C LYS A 541 24.96 -2.49 27.22
N ILE A 542 24.87 -3.82 27.28
CA ILE A 542 24.27 -4.63 26.21
C ILE A 542 22.81 -4.24 25.99
N ALA A 543 22.02 -4.04 27.06
CA ALA A 543 20.62 -3.65 26.96
C ALA A 543 20.44 -2.31 26.22
N ALA A 544 21.25 -1.30 26.54
CA ALA A 544 21.21 0.01 25.89
C ALA A 544 21.64 -0.05 24.41
N GLU A 545 22.58 -0.92 24.06
CA GLU A 545 23.11 -1.06 22.71
C GLU A 545 22.28 -2.02 21.82
N LEU A 546 21.59 -2.99 22.40
CA LEU A 546 20.73 -3.91 21.66
C LEU A 546 19.30 -3.44 21.54
N ALA A 547 18.79 -2.62 22.45
CA ALA A 547 17.40 -2.25 22.46
C ALA A 547 17.18 -0.76 22.15
N THR A 548 16.05 -0.46 21.53
CA THR A 548 15.53 0.90 21.39
C THR A 548 14.11 0.90 21.94
N ILE A 549 13.87 1.70 22.97
CA ILE A 549 12.55 1.89 23.54
C ILE A 549 11.84 2.93 22.67
N ARG A 550 10.75 2.52 22.02
CA ARG A 550 9.86 3.45 21.32
C ARG A 550 8.80 3.92 22.31
N PRO A 551 8.67 5.23 22.55
CA PRO A 551 7.65 5.73 23.45
C PRO A 551 6.26 5.37 22.93
N GLY A 552 5.36 5.12 23.88
CA GLY A 552 3.93 5.00 23.63
C GLY A 552 3.41 6.18 22.83
N LYS A 553 2.43 5.94 21.96
CA LYS A 553 1.72 7.00 21.25
C LYS A 553 0.29 7.07 21.76
N THR A 554 -0.17 8.29 21.99
CA THR A 554 -1.51 8.57 22.49
C THR A 554 -2.41 9.01 21.35
N LEU A 555 -3.59 8.39 21.27
CA LEU A 555 -4.73 8.80 20.46
C LEU A 555 -5.77 9.39 21.41
N VAL A 556 -6.32 10.55 21.06
CA VAL A 556 -7.45 11.13 21.80
C VAL A 556 -8.66 11.23 20.87
N TYR A 557 -9.83 10.91 21.42
CA TYR A 557 -11.11 10.96 20.76
C TYR A 557 -12.05 11.88 21.54
N VAL A 558 -12.53 12.92 20.87
CA VAL A 558 -13.44 13.94 21.39
C VAL A 558 -14.58 14.06 20.40
N ALA A 559 -15.73 13.52 20.78
CA ALA A 559 -16.99 13.72 20.09
C ALA A 559 -17.67 15.00 20.61
N ASP A 560 -18.98 15.10 20.43
CA ASP A 560 -19.82 16.24 20.70
C ASP A 560 -19.58 16.87 22.07
N MET A 561 -19.27 18.17 22.08
CA MET A 561 -19.13 18.95 23.31
C MET A 561 -19.38 20.45 23.12
N ALA A 562 -19.92 21.07 24.15
CA ALA A 562 -20.09 22.50 24.24
C ALA A 562 -18.75 23.22 24.24
N ASP A 563 -18.66 24.33 23.52
CA ASP A 563 -17.48 25.19 23.47
C ASP A 563 -17.35 26.08 24.72
N THR A 564 -17.08 25.47 25.87
CA THR A 564 -16.90 26.15 27.16
C THR A 564 -15.44 26.11 27.63
N PRO A 565 -14.97 27.11 28.42
CA PRO A 565 -13.61 27.08 28.97
C PRO A 565 -13.31 25.82 29.79
N ALA A 566 -14.31 25.29 30.51
CA ALA A 566 -14.17 24.06 31.29
C ALA A 566 -13.95 22.82 30.40
N ASN A 567 -14.75 22.65 29.35
CA ASN A 567 -14.57 21.54 28.42
C ASN A 567 -13.24 21.65 27.66
N ARG A 568 -12.89 22.85 27.17
CA ARG A 568 -11.60 23.11 26.53
C ARG A 568 -10.44 22.71 27.44
N TYR A 569 -10.46 23.13 28.71
CA TYR A 569 -9.40 22.76 29.67
C TYR A 569 -9.28 21.25 29.85
N LYS A 570 -10.40 20.54 30.04
CA LYS A 570 -10.42 19.08 30.18
C LYS A 570 -9.81 18.40 28.95
N VAL A 571 -10.28 18.75 27.75
CA VAL A 571 -9.81 18.15 26.50
C VAL A 571 -8.37 18.50 26.21
N THR A 572 -7.96 19.77 26.35
CA THR A 572 -6.58 20.21 26.14
C THR A 572 -5.62 19.49 27.10
N SER A 573 -6.03 19.28 28.35
CA SER A 573 -5.25 18.52 29.34
C SER A 573 -5.15 17.04 28.97
N LEU A 574 -6.26 16.43 28.56
CA LEU A 574 -6.34 15.03 28.14
C LEU A 574 -5.52 14.76 26.86
N ALA A 575 -5.50 15.72 25.93
CA ALA A 575 -4.83 15.63 24.63
C ALA A 575 -3.38 16.09 24.63
N ARG A 576 -2.82 16.55 25.75
CA ARG A 576 -1.49 17.17 25.80
C ARG A 576 -0.41 16.25 25.23
N GLY A 577 0.25 16.70 24.16
CA GLY A 577 1.31 15.98 23.46
C GLY A 577 0.84 14.73 22.69
N ALA A 578 -0.47 14.57 22.48
CA ALA A 578 -1.02 13.42 21.79
C ALA A 578 -0.48 13.31 20.35
N HIS A 579 -0.33 12.08 19.89
CA HIS A 579 0.06 11.85 18.50
C HIS A 579 -1.06 12.20 17.54
N THR A 580 -2.29 11.86 17.89
CA THR A 580 -3.46 12.11 17.04
C THR A 580 -4.66 12.46 17.91
N LEU A 581 -5.32 13.55 17.58
CA LEU A 581 -6.59 13.97 18.16
C LEU A 581 -7.67 13.84 17.08
N PHE A 582 -8.64 12.95 17.30
CA PHE A 582 -9.92 12.96 16.60
C PHE A 582 -10.83 13.91 17.37
N CYS A 583 -11.25 15.01 16.73
CA CYS A 583 -12.08 16.03 17.38
C CYS A 583 -13.26 16.36 16.48
N GLU A 584 -14.45 16.41 17.05
CA GLU A 584 -15.61 16.90 16.34
C GLU A 584 -15.39 18.35 15.88
N THR A 585 -15.99 18.73 14.76
CA THR A 585 -15.87 20.08 14.20
C THR A 585 -17.10 20.36 13.35
N ALA A 586 -18.26 20.40 14.00
CA ALA A 586 -19.53 20.42 13.29
C ALA A 586 -19.73 21.70 12.43
N PHE A 587 -19.17 22.84 12.85
CA PHE A 587 -19.41 24.15 12.23
C PHE A 587 -18.13 24.92 11.87
N ALA A 588 -18.20 25.70 10.79
CA ALA A 588 -17.22 26.74 10.46
C ALA A 588 -17.27 27.89 11.47
N ALA A 589 -16.22 28.70 11.49
CA ALA A 589 -16.08 29.82 12.43
C ALA A 589 -17.26 30.82 12.34
N GLY A 590 -17.75 31.07 11.11
CA GLY A 590 -18.88 31.96 10.85
C GLY A 590 -20.23 31.48 11.39
N ASP A 591 -20.37 30.18 11.73
CA ASP A 591 -21.61 29.57 12.23
C ASP A 591 -21.58 29.35 13.76
N ARG A 592 -20.79 30.15 14.49
CA ARG A 592 -20.58 30.03 15.94
C ARG A 592 -21.88 30.04 16.76
N ASP A 593 -22.85 30.87 16.42
CA ASP A 593 -24.12 30.94 17.16
C ASP A 593 -24.89 29.62 17.06
N ARG A 594 -24.82 28.96 15.91
CA ARG A 594 -25.43 27.65 15.70
C ARG A 594 -24.69 26.58 16.48
N ALA A 595 -23.36 26.57 16.41
CA ALA A 595 -22.52 25.68 17.19
C ALA A 595 -22.85 25.78 18.69
N LYS A 596 -22.97 27.00 19.22
CA LYS A 596 -23.39 27.25 20.60
C LYS A 596 -24.81 26.75 20.89
N ALA A 597 -25.78 27.04 20.01
CA ALA A 597 -27.17 26.61 20.23
C ALA A 597 -27.32 25.08 20.27
N THR A 598 -26.51 24.35 19.50
CA THR A 598 -26.53 22.89 19.44
C THR A 598 -25.41 22.22 20.24
N GLN A 599 -24.65 22.98 21.04
CA GLN A 599 -23.54 22.49 21.89
C GLN A 599 -22.42 21.76 21.13
N HIS A 600 -22.01 22.25 19.97
CA HIS A 600 -20.90 21.69 19.19
C HIS A 600 -19.72 22.66 19.08
N LEU A 601 -18.57 22.13 18.65
CA LEU A 601 -17.39 22.91 18.31
C LEU A 601 -17.44 23.57 16.93
N THR A 602 -16.73 24.69 16.84
CA THR A 602 -16.34 25.33 15.58
C THR A 602 -14.95 24.87 15.13
N THR A 603 -14.61 25.12 13.86
CA THR A 603 -13.24 24.97 13.32
C THR A 603 -12.21 25.69 14.18
N THR A 604 -12.44 26.95 14.52
CA THR A 604 -11.54 27.73 15.38
C THR A 604 -11.38 27.10 16.77
N ALA A 605 -12.46 26.60 17.38
CA ALA A 605 -12.38 25.95 18.68
C ALA A 605 -11.55 24.66 18.62
N ALA A 606 -11.81 23.79 17.64
CA ALA A 606 -11.07 22.54 17.45
C ALA A 606 -9.57 22.78 17.17
N ALA A 607 -9.26 23.78 16.34
CA ALA A 607 -7.89 24.18 16.02
C ALA A 607 -7.14 24.72 17.24
N GLN A 608 -7.78 25.56 18.06
CA GLN A 608 -7.21 26.10 19.29
C GLN A 608 -6.93 24.99 20.30
N ILE A 609 -7.88 24.10 20.55
CA ILE A 609 -7.69 22.93 21.43
C ILE A 609 -6.50 22.09 20.96
N ALA A 610 -6.43 21.78 19.66
CA ALA A 610 -5.34 20.99 19.09
C ALA A 610 -3.97 21.66 19.26
N THR A 611 -3.91 22.97 19.04
CA THR A 611 -2.69 23.78 19.14
C THR A 611 -2.23 23.92 20.58
N GLU A 612 -3.13 24.27 21.50
CA GLU A 612 -2.84 24.40 22.94
C GLU A 612 -2.40 23.07 23.55
N ALA A 613 -2.99 21.96 23.10
CA ALA A 613 -2.59 20.63 23.51
C ALA A 613 -1.28 20.16 22.85
N ALA A 614 -0.72 20.91 21.90
CA ALA A 614 0.47 20.54 21.12
C ALA A 614 0.35 19.14 20.48
N VAL A 615 -0.83 18.82 19.93
CA VAL A 615 -1.04 17.53 19.27
C VAL A 615 -0.30 17.49 17.94
N ARG A 616 0.19 16.31 17.56
CA ARG A 616 0.90 16.20 16.28
C ARG A 616 -0.05 16.23 15.08
N ASN A 617 -1.18 15.54 15.17
CA ASN A 617 -2.16 15.44 14.09
C ASN A 617 -3.57 15.72 14.62
N LEU A 618 -4.33 16.55 13.92
CA LEU A 618 -5.76 16.77 14.12
C LEU A 618 -6.55 16.07 13.01
N VAL A 619 -7.44 15.16 13.37
CA VAL A 619 -8.40 14.52 12.45
C VAL A 619 -9.79 15.09 12.77
N PRO A 620 -10.24 16.12 12.04
CA PRO A 620 -11.55 16.69 12.25
C PRO A 620 -12.64 15.75 11.72
N PHE A 621 -13.78 15.67 12.40
CA PHE A 621 -14.92 14.85 11.97
C PHE A 621 -16.26 15.43 12.43
N HIS A 622 -17.35 14.72 12.13
CA HIS A 622 -18.73 15.10 12.46
C HIS A 622 -19.14 16.45 11.86
N PHE A 623 -18.66 16.72 10.63
CA PHE A 623 -19.03 17.92 9.90
C PHE A 623 -20.54 17.96 9.66
N SER A 624 -21.15 19.11 9.89
CA SER A 624 -22.55 19.33 9.53
C SER A 624 -22.74 19.10 8.03
N LYS A 625 -23.79 18.36 7.65
CA LYS A 625 -24.13 18.07 6.25
C LYS A 625 -24.27 19.31 5.38
N ARG A 626 -24.48 20.48 5.98
CA ARG A 626 -24.53 21.78 5.28
C ARG A 626 -23.25 22.10 4.50
N TYR A 627 -22.10 21.58 4.93
CA TYR A 627 -20.82 21.80 4.27
C TYR A 627 -20.48 20.72 3.24
N GLU A 628 -21.34 19.73 2.98
CA GLU A 628 -21.06 18.66 2.00
C GLU A 628 -20.72 19.19 0.60
N ARG A 629 -21.30 20.34 0.21
CA ARG A 629 -21.01 20.99 -1.08
C ARG A 629 -19.69 21.76 -1.11
N ASN A 630 -19.20 22.19 0.05
CA ASN A 630 -17.93 22.91 0.18
C ASN A 630 -17.18 22.52 1.48
N PRO A 631 -16.67 21.28 1.58
CA PRO A 631 -15.90 20.84 2.74
C PRO A 631 -14.56 21.58 2.89
N LYS A 632 -14.05 22.18 1.79
CA LYS A 632 -12.74 22.85 1.77
C LYS A 632 -12.68 24.01 2.75
N LEU A 633 -13.77 24.76 2.90
CA LEU A 633 -13.88 25.86 3.85
C LEU A 633 -13.45 25.44 5.27
N LEU A 634 -13.99 24.32 5.78
CA LEU A 634 -13.68 23.84 7.12
C LEU A 634 -12.19 23.49 7.26
N TYR A 635 -11.61 22.86 6.23
CA TYR A 635 -10.19 22.49 6.25
C TYR A 635 -9.24 23.68 6.08
N GLU A 636 -9.64 24.71 5.34
CA GLU A 636 -8.88 25.96 5.20
C GLU A 636 -8.81 26.69 6.54
N GLU A 637 -9.95 26.90 7.20
CA GLU A 637 -10.02 27.50 8.54
C GLU A 637 -9.19 26.71 9.55
N LEU A 638 -9.35 25.37 9.59
CA LEU A 638 -8.58 24.52 10.49
C LEU A 638 -7.07 24.63 10.26
N ARG A 639 -6.60 24.71 9.02
CA ARG A 639 -5.16 24.82 8.71
C ARG A 639 -4.58 26.17 9.08
N GLU A 640 -5.36 27.22 8.88
CA GLU A 640 -4.97 28.58 9.24
C GLU A 640 -4.79 28.74 10.76
N ASP A 641 -5.72 28.17 11.53
CA ASP A 641 -5.76 28.29 12.98
C ASP A 641 -4.88 27.25 13.72
N SER A 642 -4.52 26.12 13.10
CA SER A 642 -3.79 25.02 13.74
C SER A 642 -2.27 25.08 13.58
N LYS A 643 -1.62 26.15 14.04
CA LYS A 643 -0.16 26.33 13.91
C LYS A 643 0.64 25.20 14.57
N GLY A 644 1.49 24.53 13.80
CA GLY A 644 2.34 23.44 14.30
C GLY A 644 1.65 22.08 14.40
N VAL A 645 0.36 21.99 14.06
CA VAL A 645 -0.43 20.75 14.04
C VAL A 645 -0.71 20.34 12.60
N THR A 646 -0.57 19.05 12.29
CA THR A 646 -0.95 18.54 10.96
C THR A 646 -2.45 18.24 10.92
N VAL A 647 -3.22 19.03 10.17
CA VAL A 647 -4.64 18.73 9.90
C VAL A 647 -4.73 17.62 8.84
N VAL A 648 -5.32 16.49 9.22
CA VAL A 648 -5.52 15.32 8.37
C VAL A 648 -6.84 15.47 7.62
N ASP A 649 -6.80 15.57 6.30
CA ASP A 649 -7.98 15.74 5.46
C ASP A 649 -8.38 14.45 4.73
N CYS A 650 -9.59 14.47 4.15
CA CYS A 650 -10.06 13.44 3.23
C CYS A 650 -9.47 13.58 1.80
N ASN A 651 -8.79 14.70 1.52
CA ASN A 651 -8.33 15.13 0.19
C ASN A 651 -6.87 14.80 -0.14
N LEU A 652 -6.38 13.65 0.34
CA LEU A 652 -5.35 12.88 -0.36
C LEU A 652 -5.86 12.23 -1.68
N TYR A 653 -6.94 12.77 -2.25
CA TYR A 653 -7.52 12.45 -3.56
C TYR A 653 -7.66 13.66 -4.50
N SER A 654 -7.27 14.89 -4.09
CA SER A 654 -7.21 16.01 -5.03
C SER A 654 -6.25 17.11 -4.58
N ALA A 655 -4.98 16.91 -4.87
CA ALA A 655 -4.11 17.87 -5.55
C ALA A 655 -2.86 17.06 -5.95
#